data_AF-A0A6J1MMX2-F1
#
_entry.id   AF-A0A6J1MMX2-F1
#
_cell.length_a   1.000
_cell.length_b   1.000
_cell.length_c   1.000
_cell.angle_alpha   90.00
_cell.angle_beta   90.00
_cell.angle_gamma   90.00
#
_symmetry.space_group_name_H-M   'P 1'
#
loop_
_entity.id
_entity.type
_entity.pdbx_description
1 polymer ?
#
loop_
_entity_poly.entity_id
_entity_poly.type
_entity_poly.pdbx_seq_one_letter_code
_entity_poly.pdbx_strand_id
1 'polypeptide(L)'
;MQEECRVIVMRQMPELVKLLLESNMESDTYTYCLEVALCRLENYSKPLSSAERISQNLTDFLDRYLCEQLPTMAHTIKTLSNVIIDDISISDCFKLGLLDFLLSVNFKAFRSARIHYEEYMDRRMKILDDLAVAQGNASSETRKEFSLDSFRQTMNTKLLSSCVSTSEEDALRESTASLNTVHSRGVSEVTSTLARSSSGEVCPNPLQKQFIKPISSCTLARCNELGSKRLFVVAFGSYLRRKFSNATQCLQQYGEDGFVTREILGMFFLPGDCHYFNVVNHLIQLRPNVISNAETSQLVVDKFLKPLQYMQMIQLYINCCETPYDNGETIETLTSLTAALGRMIKPIVETLTEFERSLSNDKEGLGLLDFRRATKASFKSLELLWSLAAASYISYPAEFGNEPHSRSQHVLCSLVELTAQALTIKDQGRRAYSAALLLHVLQVHCRFLDNWWRLGEFNDCHEEFVAYKSEKNGRTEYVMRSFANGQPYMKICKIYKIIKRHIESAGPALAALYDSKRLAEFVIEHKSMLEINLHQTVVRSMHQQLKFYEMPSHKTAESGPDIFFQLKSTEDDQLRCLYYVYYKETTLELNQPEFCNIDELLQRCQSCVAYTPLVELICRTLERYLDQRVLLLNRYVAFLIRDRLQLGKVLEELRAVYLLFNFEQFAEQYSEAFGYLESGLIDKSALQLQAIMNEYSSTALHGSGAFTVSLPTENIEQLSLVYSGEGMFASIITEQQLKSYNEAFRMRLQLHVTVHRLQQLPQLNGDHAVAESLSQLQATVLKALEKQFRMQPLKKAAAQLDETLRRSEKQSQLQTAHLEFVQLMTSSLKLTVYRSQHELHELLTMARIVVCLWRRVEYIYFYNMTANQESDYEAQYALHNMAYLISVTAATKAMRCLHPLKDIVK
;
A
#
# COMPACT_ATOMS: atom_id res chain seq x y z
N MET A 1 -0.39 23.14 -27.09
CA MET A 1 0.44 23.56 -28.23
C MET A 1 -0.17 24.82 -28.82
N GLN A 2 0.63 25.80 -29.28
CA GLN A 2 0.14 26.87 -30.15
C GLN A 2 -0.32 26.27 -31.49
N GLU A 3 -1.40 26.79 -32.08
CA GLU A 3 -2.05 26.22 -33.28
C GLU A 3 -1.08 26.03 -34.46
N GLU A 4 -0.11 26.94 -34.61
CA GLU A 4 0.95 26.86 -35.63
C GLU A 4 1.89 25.64 -35.45
N CYS A 5 2.18 25.24 -34.20
CA CYS A 5 3.00 24.06 -33.90
C CYS A 5 2.29 22.75 -34.29
N ARG A 6 0.97 22.71 -34.15
CA ARG A 6 0.16 21.53 -34.50
C ARG A 6 0.21 21.25 -36.01
N VAL A 7 0.18 22.32 -36.81
CA VAL A 7 0.26 22.24 -38.28
C VAL A 7 1.62 21.72 -38.74
N ILE A 8 2.72 22.17 -38.13
CA ILE A 8 4.08 21.71 -38.48
C ILE A 8 4.28 20.24 -38.10
N VAL A 9 3.84 19.84 -36.90
CA VAL A 9 3.94 18.44 -36.43
C VAL A 9 3.13 17.50 -37.31
N MET A 10 1.87 17.85 -37.63
CA MET A 10 1.03 17.05 -38.53
C MET A 10 1.63 16.89 -39.93
N ARG A 11 2.41 17.87 -40.39
CA ARG A 11 3.06 17.83 -41.69
C ARG A 11 4.38 17.03 -41.71
N GLN A 12 5.20 17.14 -40.66
CA GLN A 12 6.58 16.58 -40.68
C GLN A 12 6.70 15.21 -40.00
N MET A 13 5.81 14.87 -39.07
CA MET A 13 5.83 13.57 -38.38
C MET A 13 5.63 12.37 -39.32
N PRO A 14 4.74 12.43 -40.34
CA PRO A 14 4.62 11.39 -41.36
C PRO A 14 5.95 11.06 -42.05
N GLU A 15 6.68 12.08 -42.50
CA GLU A 15 7.96 11.92 -43.20
C GLU A 15 9.06 11.38 -42.28
N LEU A 16 9.09 11.82 -41.02
CA LEU A 16 10.02 11.29 -40.02
C LEU A 16 9.76 9.79 -39.74
N VAL A 17 8.51 9.37 -39.65
CA VAL A 17 8.16 7.95 -39.44
C VAL A 17 8.51 7.11 -40.67
N LYS A 18 8.33 7.63 -41.89
CA LYS A 18 8.80 6.96 -43.14
C LYS A 18 10.31 6.79 -43.17
N LEU A 19 11.06 7.83 -42.79
CA LEU A 19 12.52 7.81 -42.69
C LEU A 19 13.01 6.79 -41.65
N LEU A 20 12.39 6.75 -40.46
CA LEU A 20 12.77 5.83 -39.39
C LEU A 20 12.42 4.36 -39.69
N LEU A 21 11.42 4.12 -40.53
CA LEU A 21 11.05 2.77 -40.99
C LEU A 21 11.77 2.35 -42.28
N GLU A 22 12.60 3.24 -42.86
CA GLU A 22 13.29 3.06 -44.14
C GLU A 22 12.35 2.56 -45.27
N SER A 23 11.08 2.97 -45.21
CA SER A 23 10.03 2.48 -46.10
C SER A 23 9.08 3.61 -46.48
N ASN A 24 8.89 3.78 -47.79
CA ASN A 24 7.94 4.75 -48.34
C ASN A 24 6.49 4.22 -48.38
N MET A 25 6.27 2.97 -47.96
CA MET A 25 4.97 2.30 -47.99
C MET A 25 4.22 2.50 -46.67
N GLU A 26 3.02 3.06 -46.75
CA GLU A 26 2.13 3.27 -45.60
C GLU A 26 1.45 1.95 -45.19
N SER A 27 2.20 1.12 -44.47
CA SER A 27 1.73 -0.14 -43.89
C SER A 27 1.00 0.06 -42.56
N ASP A 28 0.31 -0.97 -42.06
CA ASP A 28 -0.31 -0.94 -40.72
C ASP A 28 0.68 -0.55 -39.61
N THR A 29 1.94 -0.95 -39.75
CA THR A 29 3.05 -0.58 -38.85
C THR A 29 3.34 0.92 -38.90
N TYR A 30 3.32 1.52 -40.10
CA TYR A 30 3.49 2.96 -40.27
C TYR A 30 2.35 3.74 -39.60
N THR A 31 1.10 3.34 -39.85
CA THR A 31 -0.09 3.99 -39.28
C THR A 31 -0.08 3.93 -37.75
N TYR A 32 0.23 2.75 -37.18
CA TYR A 32 0.37 2.59 -35.74
C TYR A 32 1.49 3.45 -35.15
N CYS A 33 2.68 3.46 -35.77
CA CYS A 33 3.80 4.27 -35.30
C CYS A 33 3.51 5.77 -35.38
N LEU A 34 2.83 6.23 -36.43
CA LEU A 34 2.44 7.63 -36.61
C LEU A 34 1.42 8.06 -35.56
N GLU A 35 0.39 7.27 -35.29
CA GLU A 35 -0.61 7.55 -34.25
C GLU A 35 0.02 7.63 -32.86
N VAL A 36 0.91 6.69 -32.53
CA VAL A 36 1.63 6.69 -31.23
C VAL A 36 2.55 7.91 -31.11
N ALA A 37 3.24 8.30 -32.19
CA ALA A 37 4.12 9.47 -32.20
C ALA A 37 3.34 10.78 -31.99
N LEU A 38 2.23 10.97 -32.72
CA LEU A 38 1.37 12.15 -32.60
C LEU A 38 0.72 12.25 -31.21
N CYS A 39 0.19 11.14 -30.69
CA CYS A 39 -0.45 11.08 -29.37
C CYS A 39 0.55 11.38 -28.24
N ARG A 40 1.81 10.95 -28.35
CA ARG A 40 2.84 11.28 -27.36
C ARG A 40 3.27 12.74 -27.41
N LEU A 41 3.34 13.34 -28.60
CA LEU A 41 3.69 14.76 -28.78
C LEU A 41 2.59 15.70 -28.30
N GLU A 42 1.30 15.34 -28.48
CA GLU A 42 0.18 16.12 -27.94
C GLU A 42 0.21 16.21 -26.40
N ASN A 43 0.79 15.22 -25.73
CA ASN A 43 0.97 15.19 -24.28
C ASN A 43 2.26 15.88 -23.78
N TYR A 44 3.18 16.26 -24.67
CA TYR A 44 4.51 16.80 -24.35
C TYR A 44 4.54 18.34 -24.42
N SER A 45 3.74 19.01 -23.59
CA SER A 45 3.60 20.48 -23.63
C SER A 45 4.71 21.28 -22.93
N LYS A 46 5.66 20.61 -22.25
CA LYS A 46 6.89 21.20 -21.68
C LYS A 46 8.05 20.20 -21.75
N PRO A 47 9.29 20.62 -22.09
CA PRO A 47 10.46 19.76 -21.98
C PRO A 47 10.65 19.35 -20.50
N LEU A 48 10.90 18.06 -20.24
CA LEU A 48 11.15 17.56 -18.88
C LEU A 48 12.54 17.99 -18.37
N SER A 49 13.41 18.38 -19.29
CA SER A 49 14.83 18.68 -19.07
C SER A 49 15.18 20.12 -19.49
N SER A 50 16.12 20.76 -18.79
CA SER A 50 16.67 22.06 -19.20
C SER A 50 17.45 21.96 -20.52
N ALA A 51 17.63 23.08 -21.23
CA ALA A 51 18.37 23.13 -22.50
C ALA A 51 19.80 22.56 -22.39
N GLU A 52 20.51 22.91 -21.31
CA GLU A 52 21.85 22.39 -21.01
C GLU A 52 21.85 20.87 -20.83
N ARG A 53 20.80 20.35 -20.17
CA ARG A 53 20.67 18.91 -19.91
C ARG A 53 20.30 18.13 -21.18
N ILE A 54 19.48 18.70 -22.07
CA ILE A 54 19.16 18.10 -23.37
C ILE A 54 20.42 18.06 -24.26
N SER A 55 21.21 19.14 -24.27
CA SER A 55 22.47 19.18 -25.01
C SER A 55 23.48 18.16 -24.46
N GLN A 56 23.63 18.08 -23.14
CA GLN A 56 24.52 17.09 -22.51
C GLN A 56 24.05 15.66 -22.82
N ASN A 57 22.76 15.39 -22.68
CA ASN A 57 22.17 14.09 -23.02
C ASN A 57 22.40 13.73 -24.49
N LEU A 58 22.25 14.68 -25.42
CA LEU A 58 22.52 14.44 -26.84
C LEU A 58 24.01 14.12 -27.08
N THR A 59 24.93 14.85 -26.45
CA THR A 59 26.37 14.58 -26.55
C THR A 59 26.71 13.21 -25.98
N ASP A 60 26.25 12.90 -24.77
CA ASP A 60 26.44 11.60 -24.12
C ASP A 60 25.85 10.46 -24.97
N PHE A 61 24.69 10.71 -25.62
CA PHE A 61 24.05 9.75 -26.52
C PHE A 61 24.91 9.49 -27.76
N LEU A 62 25.38 10.54 -28.43
CA LEU A 62 26.24 10.43 -29.62
C LEU A 62 27.58 9.76 -29.30
N ASP A 63 28.22 10.13 -28.20
CA ASP A 63 29.48 9.54 -27.74
C ASP A 63 29.30 8.05 -27.43
N ARG A 64 28.16 7.67 -26.86
CA ARG A 64 27.85 6.26 -26.59
C ARG A 64 27.69 5.42 -27.87
N TYR A 65 27.00 5.93 -28.90
CA TYR A 65 26.93 5.23 -30.20
C TYR A 65 28.30 5.11 -30.87
N LEU A 66 29.19 6.09 -30.68
CA LEU A 66 30.57 6.03 -31.17
C LEU A 66 31.41 5.01 -30.39
N CYS A 67 31.27 4.94 -29.06
CA CYS A 67 31.91 3.93 -28.22
C CYS A 67 31.45 2.50 -28.52
N GLU A 68 30.20 2.34 -28.98
CA GLU A 68 29.61 1.04 -29.32
C GLU A 68 29.78 0.66 -30.81
N GLN A 69 30.67 1.32 -31.56
CA GLN A 69 30.97 1.08 -32.98
C GLN A 69 29.74 1.18 -33.91
N LEU A 70 28.79 2.06 -33.59
CA LEU A 70 27.62 2.38 -34.42
C LEU A 70 27.70 3.82 -34.98
N PRO A 71 28.78 4.19 -35.71
CA PRO A 71 29.04 5.57 -36.11
C PRO A 71 28.01 6.11 -37.10
N THR A 72 27.40 5.25 -37.92
CA THR A 72 26.35 5.65 -38.87
C THR A 72 25.10 6.12 -38.13
N MET A 73 24.71 5.44 -37.05
CA MET A 73 23.53 5.80 -36.26
C MET A 73 23.78 7.07 -35.43
N ALA A 74 24.98 7.19 -34.83
CA ALA A 74 25.43 8.44 -34.22
C ALA A 74 25.34 9.59 -35.24
N HIS A 75 25.82 9.36 -36.46
CA HIS A 75 25.82 10.37 -37.49
C HIS A 75 24.41 10.75 -37.93
N THR A 76 23.49 9.79 -38.11
CA THR A 76 22.09 10.06 -38.45
C THR A 76 21.39 10.87 -37.36
N ILE A 77 21.58 10.51 -36.09
CA ILE A 77 20.97 11.22 -34.95
C ILE A 77 21.54 12.64 -34.83
N LYS A 78 22.85 12.80 -35.06
CA LYS A 78 23.48 14.12 -35.10
C LYS A 78 22.92 14.98 -36.23
N THR A 79 22.76 14.41 -37.43
CA THR A 79 22.18 15.10 -38.59
C THR A 79 20.72 15.49 -38.33
N LEU A 80 19.90 14.60 -37.79
CA LEU A 80 18.51 14.88 -37.42
C LEU A 80 18.41 15.97 -36.35
N SER A 81 19.29 15.92 -35.35
CA SER A 81 19.34 16.94 -34.30
C SER A 81 19.72 18.30 -34.87
N ASN A 82 20.68 18.35 -35.79
CA ASN A 82 21.06 19.58 -36.47
C ASN A 82 19.92 20.14 -37.34
N VAL A 83 19.18 19.28 -38.05
CA VAL A 83 17.99 19.71 -38.82
C VAL A 83 16.95 20.39 -37.92
N ILE A 84 16.71 19.84 -36.73
CA ILE A 84 15.78 20.44 -35.75
C ILE A 84 16.31 21.76 -35.19
N ILE A 85 17.62 21.85 -34.94
CA ILE A 85 18.27 23.04 -34.37
C ILE A 85 18.32 24.19 -35.39
N ASP A 86 18.61 23.88 -36.66
CA ASP A 86 18.84 24.86 -37.73
C ASP A 86 17.53 25.39 -38.37
N ASP A 87 16.38 24.78 -38.06
CA ASP A 87 15.10 25.23 -38.62
C ASP A 87 14.64 26.55 -37.96
N ILE A 88 14.64 27.62 -38.75
CA ILE A 88 14.31 29.00 -38.33
C ILE A 88 12.80 29.15 -38.07
N SER A 89 11.97 28.24 -38.61
CA SER A 89 10.52 28.27 -38.45
C SER A 89 10.02 27.72 -37.10
N ILE A 90 10.92 27.10 -36.33
CA ILE A 90 10.60 26.46 -35.06
C ILE A 90 11.08 27.32 -33.89
N SER A 91 10.22 27.56 -32.89
CA SER A 91 10.61 28.28 -31.67
C SER A 91 11.61 27.48 -30.82
N ASP A 92 12.54 28.16 -30.16
CA ASP A 92 13.62 27.50 -29.39
C ASP A 92 13.11 26.57 -28.29
N CYS A 93 12.00 26.93 -27.64
CA CYS A 93 11.36 26.07 -26.64
C CYS A 93 10.82 24.76 -27.25
N PHE A 94 10.36 24.80 -28.50
CA PHE A 94 9.85 23.63 -29.21
C PHE A 94 10.97 22.76 -29.79
N LYS A 95 12.08 23.37 -30.24
CA LYS A 95 13.30 22.63 -30.63
C LYS A 95 13.80 21.76 -29.49
N LEU A 96 13.84 22.31 -28.28
CA LEU A 96 14.22 21.57 -27.09
C LEU A 96 13.25 20.43 -26.78
N GLY A 97 11.94 20.66 -26.89
CA GLY A 97 10.94 19.60 -26.72
C GLY A 97 11.06 18.46 -27.75
N LEU A 98 11.35 18.79 -29.02
CA LEU A 98 11.55 17.80 -30.09
C LEU A 98 12.83 16.98 -29.89
N LEU A 99 13.93 17.61 -29.44
CA LEU A 99 15.18 16.92 -29.14
C LEU A 99 15.04 16.00 -27.91
N ASP A 100 14.37 16.48 -26.85
CA ASP A 100 14.08 15.67 -25.66
C ASP A 100 13.21 14.45 -26.02
N PHE A 101 12.19 14.66 -26.88
CA PHE A 101 11.38 13.57 -27.42
C PHE A 101 12.21 12.58 -28.25
N LEU A 102 13.03 13.05 -29.19
CA LEU A 102 13.89 12.22 -30.04
C LEU A 102 14.85 11.35 -29.21
N LEU A 103 15.43 11.92 -28.15
CA LEU A 103 16.27 11.18 -27.20
C LEU A 103 15.47 10.16 -26.38
N SER A 104 14.28 10.53 -25.93
CA SER A 104 13.41 9.64 -25.12
C SER A 104 12.88 8.43 -25.89
N VAL A 105 12.63 8.58 -27.20
CA VAL A 105 12.12 7.49 -28.06
C VAL A 105 13.24 6.54 -28.44
N ASN A 106 14.44 7.06 -28.72
CA ASN A 106 15.61 6.23 -29.06
C ASN A 106 16.19 5.46 -27.87
N PHE A 107 15.93 5.89 -26.63
CA PHE A 107 16.34 5.15 -25.42
C PHE A 107 15.71 3.74 -25.33
N LYS A 108 14.48 3.54 -25.84
CA LYS A 108 13.82 2.23 -25.90
C LYS A 108 14.35 1.35 -27.05
N ALA A 109 14.59 1.93 -28.23
CA ALA A 109 15.11 1.21 -29.39
C ALA A 109 16.52 0.65 -29.15
N PHE A 110 17.36 1.40 -28.41
CA PHE A 110 18.70 0.98 -27.97
C PHE A 110 18.69 -0.36 -27.20
N ARG A 111 17.69 -0.58 -26.35
CA ARG A 111 17.59 -1.80 -25.54
C ARG A 111 17.11 -3.01 -26.34
N SER A 112 16.26 -2.78 -27.35
CA SER A 112 15.78 -3.81 -28.28
C SER A 112 16.88 -4.22 -29.28
N ALA A 113 17.66 -3.25 -29.78
CA ALA A 113 18.82 -3.49 -30.62
C ALA A 113 19.93 -4.29 -29.89
N ARG A 114 20.07 -4.11 -28.56
CA ARG A 114 21.00 -4.89 -27.72
C ARG A 114 20.58 -6.35 -27.53
N ILE A 115 19.27 -6.63 -27.44
CA ILE A 115 18.73 -7.98 -27.24
C ILE A 115 18.77 -8.79 -28.54
N HIS A 116 18.54 -8.13 -29.68
CA HIS A 116 18.52 -8.76 -31.00
C HIS A 116 19.75 -8.40 -31.84
N TYR A 117 20.87 -8.02 -31.19
CA TYR A 117 22.05 -7.47 -31.87
C TYR A 117 22.60 -8.41 -32.95
N GLU A 118 22.72 -9.70 -32.64
CA GLU A 118 23.17 -10.71 -33.63
C GLU A 118 22.16 -10.86 -34.78
N GLU A 119 20.86 -10.89 -34.48
CA GLU A 119 19.80 -11.04 -35.47
C GLU A 119 19.68 -9.80 -36.41
N TYR A 120 19.91 -8.61 -35.85
CA TYR A 120 20.01 -7.35 -36.60
C TYR A 120 21.30 -7.27 -37.41
N MET A 121 22.44 -7.74 -36.88
CA MET A 121 23.70 -7.78 -37.61
C MET A 121 23.68 -8.82 -38.73
N ASP A 122 23.01 -9.95 -38.56
CA ASP A 122 22.79 -10.95 -39.61
C ASP A 122 21.87 -10.43 -40.71
N ARG A 123 20.75 -9.78 -40.35
CA ARG A 123 19.89 -9.11 -41.33
C ARG A 123 20.61 -7.97 -42.03
N ARG A 124 21.41 -7.20 -41.30
CA ARG A 124 22.23 -6.11 -41.86
C ARG A 124 23.32 -6.65 -42.78
N MET A 125 24.00 -7.73 -42.43
CA MET A 125 24.97 -8.39 -43.32
C MET A 125 24.30 -8.88 -44.59
N LYS A 126 23.11 -9.47 -44.47
CA LYS A 126 22.31 -9.89 -45.62
C LYS A 126 21.87 -8.72 -46.50
N ILE A 127 21.40 -7.63 -45.89
CA ILE A 127 21.02 -6.39 -46.59
C ILE A 127 22.24 -5.70 -47.21
N LEU A 128 23.40 -5.72 -46.55
CA LEU A 128 24.64 -5.16 -47.06
C LEU A 128 25.23 -6.00 -48.20
N ASP A 129 25.09 -7.33 -48.16
CA ASP A 129 25.44 -8.20 -49.28
C ASP A 129 24.48 -7.97 -50.46
N ASP A 130 23.17 -7.86 -50.20
CA ASP A 130 22.16 -7.54 -51.21
C ASP A 130 22.38 -6.13 -51.81
N LEU A 131 22.80 -5.16 -50.99
CA LEU A 131 23.12 -3.80 -51.40
C LEU A 131 24.49 -3.69 -52.08
N ALA A 132 25.50 -4.46 -51.69
CA ALA A 132 26.79 -4.51 -52.38
C ALA A 132 26.65 -5.12 -53.79
N VAL A 133 25.74 -6.09 -53.94
CA VAL A 133 25.31 -6.59 -55.25
C VAL A 133 24.58 -5.51 -56.05
N ALA A 134 23.84 -4.61 -55.40
CA ALA A 134 23.13 -3.50 -56.05
C ALA A 134 24.00 -2.25 -56.33
N GLN A 135 25.02 -1.98 -55.51
CA GLN A 135 25.88 -0.79 -55.53
C GLN A 135 27.19 -0.97 -56.32
N GLY A 136 27.38 -2.10 -57.00
CA GLY A 136 28.33 -2.22 -58.11
C GLY A 136 28.07 -1.26 -59.28
N ASN A 137 26.97 -0.49 -59.24
CA ASN A 137 26.60 0.53 -60.20
C ASN A 137 26.23 1.86 -59.52
N ALA A 138 27.21 2.65 -59.05
CA ALA A 138 27.22 4.12 -59.13
C ALA A 138 28.26 4.72 -58.16
N SER A 139 29.09 5.58 -58.72
CA SER A 139 30.24 6.25 -58.12
C SER A 139 29.89 7.50 -57.29
N SER A 140 30.66 7.68 -56.21
CA SER A 140 31.26 8.91 -55.64
C SER A 140 30.55 10.26 -55.77
N GLU A 141 30.44 11.03 -54.67
CA GLU A 141 31.28 12.24 -54.48
C GLU A 141 31.14 12.95 -53.10
N THR A 142 32.31 13.34 -52.60
CA THR A 142 32.75 14.43 -51.69
C THR A 142 31.88 15.02 -50.55
N ARG A 143 32.51 15.12 -49.38
CA ARG A 143 32.02 15.73 -48.13
C ARG A 143 32.99 16.84 -47.70
N LYS A 144 32.49 18.03 -47.38
CA LYS A 144 33.24 19.09 -46.65
C LYS A 144 32.69 19.21 -45.22
N GLU A 145 33.59 19.26 -44.25
CA GLU A 145 33.31 19.45 -42.82
C GLU A 145 33.17 20.94 -42.45
N PHE A 146 32.32 21.23 -41.45
CA PHE A 146 32.25 22.52 -40.76
C PHE A 146 32.25 22.30 -39.24
N SER A 147 32.94 23.15 -38.48
CA SER A 147 33.28 22.96 -37.05
C SER A 147 32.23 23.53 -36.08
N LEU A 148 31.93 22.73 -35.04
CA LEU A 148 31.07 23.03 -33.87
C LEU A 148 31.55 24.22 -33.02
N ASP A 149 32.80 24.65 -33.16
CA ASP A 149 33.37 25.73 -32.35
C ASP A 149 32.84 27.11 -32.75
N SER A 150 32.41 27.27 -34.01
CA SER A 150 31.78 28.50 -34.51
C SER A 150 30.41 28.78 -33.86
N PHE A 151 29.68 27.71 -33.53
CA PHE A 151 28.35 27.80 -32.90
C PHE A 151 28.43 28.25 -31.43
N ARG A 152 29.43 27.77 -30.68
CA ARG A 152 29.68 28.20 -29.28
C ARG A 152 29.96 29.71 -29.15
N GLN A 153 30.66 30.31 -30.12
CA GLN A 153 31.00 31.74 -30.07
C GLN A 153 29.79 32.66 -30.30
N THR A 154 28.78 32.19 -31.03
CA THR A 154 27.60 32.99 -31.37
C THR A 154 26.56 33.07 -30.23
N MET A 155 26.50 32.03 -29.38
CA MET A 155 25.59 31.99 -28.22
C MET A 155 26.08 32.83 -27.03
N ASN A 156 27.39 32.85 -26.77
CA ASN A 156 27.95 33.65 -25.66
C ASN A 156 27.88 35.16 -25.89
N THR A 157 27.79 35.62 -27.15
CA THR A 157 27.76 37.05 -27.48
C THR A 157 26.36 37.68 -27.47
N LYS A 158 25.27 36.88 -27.52
CA LYS A 158 23.88 37.38 -27.51
C LYS A 158 23.16 37.32 -26.16
N LEU A 159 23.61 36.48 -25.21
CA LEU A 159 22.99 36.38 -23.89
C LEU A 159 23.47 37.46 -22.90
N LEU A 160 24.62 38.09 -23.14
CA LEU A 160 25.12 39.21 -22.32
C LEU A 160 24.53 40.58 -22.72
N SER A 161 23.89 40.71 -23.90
CA SER A 161 23.28 41.97 -24.35
C SER A 161 21.76 42.07 -24.13
N SER A 162 21.14 41.08 -23.47
CA SER A 162 19.69 41.00 -23.22
C SER A 162 19.28 41.40 -21.79
N CYS A 163 20.24 41.67 -20.91
CA CYS A 163 19.96 42.04 -19.51
C CYS A 163 20.27 43.52 -19.22
N VAL A 164 19.83 44.46 -20.07
CA VAL A 164 19.70 45.89 -19.73
C VAL A 164 18.51 46.47 -20.51
N SER A 165 17.65 47.24 -19.82
CA SER A 165 16.39 47.91 -20.26
C SER A 165 15.17 46.96 -20.27
N THR A 166 14.03 47.19 -19.62
CA THR A 166 13.28 48.35 -19.06
C THR A 166 12.42 47.81 -17.89
N SER A 167 12.12 48.51 -16.79
CA SER A 167 11.26 49.70 -16.69
C SER A 167 11.26 50.26 -15.25
N GLU A 168 11.21 51.59 -15.15
CA GLU A 168 11.11 52.42 -13.94
C GLU A 168 9.64 52.81 -13.65
N GLU A 169 9.34 52.97 -12.34
CA GLU A 169 8.47 53.98 -11.68
C GLU A 169 6.94 53.96 -11.95
N ASP A 170 6.02 54.13 -10.98
CA ASP A 170 6.11 54.77 -9.67
C ASP A 170 4.86 54.47 -8.80
N ALA A 171 5.04 54.28 -7.48
CA ALA A 171 4.11 54.64 -6.38
C ALA A 171 4.66 54.22 -4.99
N LEU A 172 5.59 55.04 -4.47
CA LEU A 172 5.80 55.51 -3.08
C LEU A 172 4.69 55.12 -2.05
N ARG A 173 4.89 54.75 -0.79
CA ARG A 173 5.82 55.05 0.35
C ARG A 173 5.47 54.00 1.45
N GLU A 174 6.25 53.59 2.45
CA GLU A 174 7.23 54.28 3.28
C GLU A 174 8.01 53.24 4.13
N SER A 175 9.33 53.42 4.18
CA SER A 175 10.23 53.20 5.31
C SER A 175 10.36 51.81 5.99
N THR A 176 11.45 51.11 5.67
CA THR A 176 12.31 50.52 6.73
C THR A 176 13.78 50.79 6.41
N ALA A 177 14.38 51.69 7.19
CA ALA A 177 15.82 51.88 7.27
C ALA A 177 16.40 50.87 8.27
N SER A 178 17.52 50.27 7.86
CA SER A 178 18.72 49.95 8.64
C SER A 178 18.62 49.57 10.12
N LEU A 179 19.18 48.40 10.47
CA LEU A 179 20.06 48.14 11.63
C LEU A 179 20.54 46.68 11.53
N ASN A 180 21.80 46.39 11.18
CA ASN A 180 22.98 46.33 12.07
C ASN A 180 22.74 45.65 13.43
N THR A 181 23.38 44.47 13.58
CA THR A 181 24.19 43.99 14.72
C THR A 181 23.61 43.90 16.15
N VAL A 182 24.14 42.89 16.87
CA VAL A 182 24.47 42.85 18.33
C VAL A 182 23.66 41.89 19.24
N HIS A 183 24.44 41.00 19.91
CA HIS A 183 24.28 40.32 21.22
C HIS A 183 23.16 39.29 21.43
N SER A 184 23.41 38.07 21.93
CA SER A 184 24.03 37.55 23.18
C SER A 184 23.17 37.67 24.44
N ARG A 185 23.18 36.58 25.24
CA ARG A 185 22.51 36.28 26.54
C ARG A 185 21.07 35.80 26.41
N GLY A 186 20.60 34.74 27.07
CA GLY A 186 21.03 33.93 28.24
C GLY A 186 19.69 33.42 28.86
N VAL A 187 19.54 32.29 29.55
CA VAL A 187 20.02 31.93 30.90
C VAL A 187 19.17 30.71 31.36
N SER A 188 19.79 29.79 32.12
CA SER A 188 19.30 28.83 33.15
C SER A 188 18.12 27.89 32.89
N GLU A 189 18.32 26.57 33.01
CA GLU A 189 18.40 25.75 34.25
C GLU A 189 17.07 25.63 35.01
N VAL A 190 16.55 24.40 35.10
CA VAL A 190 15.96 23.84 36.33
C VAL A 190 16.34 22.36 36.44
N THR A 191 16.87 22.02 37.60
CA THR A 191 17.30 20.71 38.12
C THR A 191 16.17 20.00 38.87
N SER A 192 16.15 18.65 38.86
CA SER A 192 15.74 17.76 39.99
C SER A 192 15.92 16.29 39.56
N THR A 193 16.95 15.56 40.00
CA THR A 193 17.14 14.76 41.24
C THR A 193 16.26 13.52 41.45
N LEU A 194 16.95 12.36 41.43
CA LEU A 194 16.82 11.14 42.25
C LEU A 194 15.68 10.14 42.00
N ALA A 195 16.05 8.93 41.53
CA ALA A 195 15.92 7.69 42.33
C ALA A 195 16.80 6.55 41.76
N ARG A 196 17.63 6.00 42.65
CA ARG A 196 18.46 4.80 42.48
C ARG A 196 17.61 3.53 42.33
N SER A 197 18.00 2.64 41.42
CA SER A 197 17.80 1.20 41.55
C SER A 197 18.96 0.47 40.87
N SER A 198 19.48 -0.53 41.55
CA SER A 198 20.77 -1.18 41.37
C SER A 198 20.67 -2.48 40.57
N SER A 199 21.51 -2.62 39.55
CA SER A 199 22.11 -3.91 39.18
C SER A 199 23.32 -3.63 38.29
N GLY A 200 24.50 -4.02 38.76
CA GLY A 200 25.77 -3.64 38.18
C GLY A 200 26.08 -4.32 36.87
N GLU A 201 26.52 -3.52 35.90
CA GLU A 201 27.41 -3.93 34.83
C GLU A 201 28.44 -2.80 34.62
N VAL A 202 29.70 -3.22 34.48
CA VAL A 202 30.89 -2.37 34.52
C VAL A 202 31.03 -1.61 33.19
N CYS A 203 30.76 -0.30 33.20
CA CYS A 203 31.20 0.59 32.12
C CYS A 203 32.70 0.91 32.25
N PRO A 204 33.51 0.90 31.18
CA PRO A 204 34.78 1.57 31.18
C PRO A 204 34.59 3.08 30.95
N ASN A 205 35.25 3.89 31.80
CA ASN A 205 35.27 5.35 31.77
C ASN A 205 35.74 5.95 30.42
N PRO A 206 35.28 7.16 30.06
CA PRO A 206 35.76 7.89 28.90
C PRO A 206 37.15 8.49 29.17
N LEU A 207 38.19 7.95 28.53
CA LEU A 207 39.54 8.49 28.60
C LEU A 207 39.68 9.76 27.75
N GLN A 208 39.98 10.85 28.47
CA GLN A 208 40.73 12.05 28.11
C GLN A 208 41.13 12.26 26.65
N LYS A 209 40.63 13.39 26.11
CA LYS A 209 41.20 14.15 25.00
C LYS A 209 42.71 14.35 25.19
N GLN A 210 43.53 13.62 24.43
CA GLN A 210 44.88 14.05 24.08
C GLN A 210 44.92 14.42 22.61
N PHE A 211 45.51 15.58 22.35
CA PHE A 211 45.58 16.27 21.06
C PHE A 211 46.13 15.38 19.94
N ILE A 212 45.30 15.09 18.93
CA ILE A 212 45.72 14.58 17.63
C ILE A 212 46.11 15.79 16.77
N LYS A 213 47.36 15.85 16.28
CA LYS A 213 47.78 16.83 15.26
C LYS A 213 46.96 16.60 13.97
N PRO A 214 46.55 17.66 13.25
CA PRO A 214 45.69 17.52 12.09
C PRO A 214 46.43 16.83 10.93
N ILE A 215 45.94 15.66 10.51
CA ILE A 215 46.29 15.04 9.23
C ILE A 215 45.56 15.80 8.11
N SER A 216 46.18 15.89 6.92
CA SER A 216 45.70 16.66 5.77
C SER A 216 44.19 16.52 5.55
N SER A 217 43.47 17.62 5.73
CA SER A 217 42.01 17.75 5.65
C SER A 217 41.40 17.24 4.33
N CYS A 218 42.20 17.06 3.29
CA CYS A 218 41.72 16.82 1.93
C CYS A 218 41.05 15.44 1.70
N THR A 219 41.44 14.36 2.39
CA THR A 219 40.82 13.03 2.16
C THR A 219 39.49 12.88 2.92
N LEU A 220 39.45 13.27 4.19
CA LEU A 220 38.22 13.23 5.00
C LEU A 220 37.21 14.32 4.56
N ALA A 221 37.67 15.49 4.10
CA ALA A 221 36.77 16.51 3.53
C ALA A 221 36.13 16.05 2.22
N ARG A 222 36.89 15.43 1.29
CA ARG A 222 36.31 14.85 0.06
C ARG A 222 35.30 13.73 0.34
N CYS A 223 35.53 12.92 1.39
CA CYS A 223 34.59 11.87 1.77
C CYS A 223 33.29 12.43 2.41
N ASN A 224 33.37 13.56 3.14
CA ASN A 224 32.19 14.26 3.66
C ASN A 224 31.40 15.01 2.56
N GLU A 225 32.07 15.50 1.52
CA GLU A 225 31.43 16.13 0.34
C GLU A 225 30.67 15.13 -0.55
N LEU A 226 31.01 13.83 -0.50
CA LEU A 226 30.42 12.78 -1.32
C LEU A 226 29.14 12.15 -0.74
N GLY A 227 28.66 12.59 0.43
CA GLY A 227 27.39 12.14 1.02
C GLY A 227 27.27 10.63 1.29
N SER A 228 28.37 9.87 1.22
CA SER A 228 28.34 8.41 1.20
C SER A 228 28.41 7.84 2.62
N LYS A 229 27.47 6.97 2.99
CA LYS A 229 27.37 6.34 4.32
C LYS A 229 28.53 5.37 4.66
N ARG A 230 29.43 5.07 3.72
CA ARG A 230 30.53 4.08 3.87
C ARG A 230 31.88 4.68 3.51
N LEU A 231 32.41 5.49 4.44
CA LEU A 231 33.67 6.22 4.33
C LEU A 231 34.87 5.25 4.44
N PHE A 232 34.76 4.16 5.21
CA PHE A 232 35.90 3.27 5.46
C PHE A 232 36.42 2.53 4.22
N VAL A 233 35.55 1.84 3.47
CA VAL A 233 35.97 0.98 2.34
C VAL A 233 36.73 1.80 1.29
N VAL A 234 36.19 2.97 0.94
CA VAL A 234 36.81 3.90 -0.02
C VAL A 234 38.08 4.52 0.56
N ALA A 235 38.08 4.94 1.82
CA ALA A 235 39.24 5.60 2.43
C ALA A 235 40.40 4.62 2.68
N PHE A 236 40.11 3.39 3.13
CA PHE A 236 41.11 2.34 3.33
C PHE A 236 41.66 1.84 1.99
N GLY A 237 40.81 1.60 1.00
CA GLY A 237 41.28 1.27 -0.36
C GLY A 237 42.14 2.38 -0.97
N SER A 238 41.78 3.64 -0.74
CA SER A 238 42.59 4.80 -1.17
C SER A 238 43.92 4.90 -0.43
N TYR A 239 43.96 4.56 0.85
CA TYR A 239 45.18 4.47 1.65
C TYR A 239 46.11 3.39 1.09
N LEU A 240 45.59 2.18 0.81
CA LEU A 240 46.37 1.09 0.20
C LEU A 240 46.90 1.49 -1.19
N ARG A 241 46.07 2.07 -2.06
CA ARG A 241 46.51 2.52 -3.39
C ARG A 241 47.60 3.58 -3.32
N ARG A 242 47.55 4.51 -2.37
CA ARG A 242 48.62 5.51 -2.18
C ARG A 242 49.91 4.86 -1.67
N LYS A 243 49.80 3.90 -0.77
CA LYS A 243 50.94 3.14 -0.24
C LYS A 243 51.65 2.33 -1.33
N PHE A 244 50.91 1.89 -2.36
CA PHE A 244 51.42 1.03 -3.43
C PHE A 244 51.39 1.64 -4.84
N SER A 245 51.31 2.97 -4.97
CA SER A 245 51.14 3.63 -6.28
C SER A 245 52.36 3.53 -7.20
N ASN A 246 53.55 3.23 -6.65
CA ASN A 246 54.79 3.12 -7.40
C ASN A 246 55.20 1.65 -7.58
N ALA A 247 54.83 1.07 -8.73
CA ALA A 247 55.03 -0.36 -9.01
C ALA A 247 56.51 -0.78 -9.01
N THR A 248 57.41 0.05 -9.52
CA THR A 248 58.86 -0.28 -9.56
C THR A 248 59.48 -0.32 -8.17
N GLN A 249 59.07 0.59 -7.29
CA GLN A 249 59.51 0.60 -5.89
C GLN A 249 58.91 -0.58 -5.10
N CYS A 250 57.65 -0.94 -5.35
CA CYS A 250 57.00 -2.05 -4.67
C CYS A 250 57.61 -3.41 -5.07
N LEU A 251 57.93 -3.59 -6.36
CA LEU A 251 58.62 -4.78 -6.84
C LEU A 251 60.01 -4.94 -6.22
N GLN A 252 60.75 -3.84 -6.06
CA GLN A 252 62.07 -3.85 -5.40
C GLN A 252 61.97 -4.13 -3.89
N GLN A 253 60.92 -3.65 -3.23
CA GLN A 253 60.77 -3.72 -1.79
C GLN A 253 60.14 -5.03 -1.30
N TYR A 254 59.20 -5.61 -2.06
CA TYR A 254 58.37 -6.74 -1.62
C TYR A 254 58.45 -7.97 -2.53
N GLY A 255 59.13 -7.87 -3.68
CA GLY A 255 59.13 -8.91 -4.70
C GLY A 255 57.77 -9.05 -5.41
N GLU A 256 57.71 -9.96 -6.39
CA GLU A 256 56.52 -10.18 -7.22
C GLU A 256 55.34 -10.75 -6.40
N ASP A 257 55.56 -11.79 -5.60
CA ASP A 257 54.49 -12.46 -4.83
C ASP A 257 53.91 -11.56 -3.72
N GLY A 258 54.77 -10.77 -3.06
CA GLY A 258 54.36 -9.78 -2.05
C GLY A 258 53.59 -8.60 -2.66
N PHE A 259 54.01 -8.13 -3.84
CA PHE A 259 53.32 -7.04 -4.53
C PHE A 259 51.96 -7.48 -5.09
N VAL A 260 51.87 -8.67 -5.71
CA VAL A 260 50.60 -9.27 -6.15
C VAL A 260 49.62 -9.41 -4.98
N THR A 261 50.07 -9.89 -3.83
CA THR A 261 49.23 -10.05 -2.63
C THR A 261 48.67 -8.72 -2.14
N ARG A 262 49.48 -7.65 -2.16
CA ARG A 262 49.07 -6.30 -1.75
C ARG A 262 48.12 -5.64 -2.76
N GLU A 263 48.30 -5.88 -4.06
CA GLU A 263 47.32 -5.45 -5.06
C GLU A 263 45.99 -6.19 -4.91
N ILE A 264 45.99 -7.51 -4.65
CA ILE A 264 44.77 -8.28 -4.36
C ILE A 264 44.04 -7.69 -3.16
N LEU A 265 44.74 -7.36 -2.07
CA LEU A 265 44.16 -6.69 -0.91
C LEU A 265 43.52 -5.35 -1.29
N GLY A 266 44.22 -4.52 -2.08
CA GLY A 266 43.68 -3.25 -2.59
C GLY A 266 42.39 -3.44 -3.40
N MET A 267 42.34 -4.48 -4.24
CA MET A 267 41.19 -4.80 -5.10
C MET A 267 39.92 -5.21 -4.32
N PHE A 268 40.04 -5.75 -3.10
CA PHE A 268 38.87 -6.05 -2.25
C PHE A 268 38.14 -4.80 -1.72
N PHE A 269 38.87 -3.69 -1.54
CA PHE A 269 38.31 -2.46 -0.97
C PHE A 269 37.98 -1.41 -2.03
N LEU A 270 38.86 -1.27 -3.03
CA LEU A 270 38.65 -0.30 -4.09
C LEU A 270 39.10 -0.94 -5.42
N PRO A 271 38.20 -1.63 -6.13
CA PRO A 271 38.53 -2.22 -7.43
C PRO A 271 38.79 -1.14 -8.48
N GLY A 272 39.78 -1.36 -9.34
CA GLY A 272 40.13 -0.45 -10.43
C GLY A 272 41.43 -0.88 -11.09
N ASP A 273 41.83 -0.14 -12.12
CA ASP A 273 43.02 -0.50 -12.90
C ASP A 273 44.30 -0.34 -12.06
N CYS A 274 45.08 -1.40 -11.98
CA CYS A 274 46.36 -1.47 -11.28
C CYS A 274 47.39 -2.26 -12.10
N HIS A 275 48.55 -2.60 -11.52
CA HIS A 275 49.65 -3.21 -12.26
C HIS A 275 49.27 -4.60 -12.81
N TYR A 276 48.67 -5.46 -11.98
CA TYR A 276 48.30 -6.82 -12.37
C TYR A 276 46.84 -6.97 -12.83
N PHE A 277 45.92 -6.08 -12.43
CA PHE A 277 44.49 -6.20 -12.76
C PHE A 277 43.98 -5.06 -13.64
N ASN A 278 42.94 -5.35 -14.42
CA ASN A 278 42.13 -4.38 -15.16
C ASN A 278 40.64 -4.60 -14.86
N VAL A 279 39.86 -3.52 -14.84
CA VAL A 279 38.41 -3.59 -14.65
C VAL A 279 37.72 -3.28 -15.98
N VAL A 280 37.20 -4.31 -16.63
CA VAL A 280 36.52 -4.21 -17.94
C VAL A 280 35.04 -4.52 -17.73
N ASN A 281 34.14 -3.62 -18.11
CA ASN A 281 32.68 -3.79 -17.94
C ASN A 281 32.26 -4.13 -16.49
N HIS A 282 32.87 -3.47 -15.51
CA HIS A 282 32.71 -3.76 -14.08
C HIS A 282 33.17 -5.16 -13.63
N LEU A 283 33.85 -5.94 -14.47
CA LEU A 283 34.45 -7.22 -14.10
C LEU A 283 35.96 -7.08 -13.93
N ILE A 284 36.46 -7.57 -12.80
CA ILE A 284 37.89 -7.66 -12.53
C ILE A 284 38.48 -8.80 -13.37
N GLN A 285 39.53 -8.49 -14.13
CA GLN A 285 40.31 -9.42 -14.94
C GLN A 285 41.80 -9.29 -14.60
N LEU A 286 42.54 -10.38 -14.80
CA LEU A 286 44.00 -10.39 -14.68
C LEU A 286 44.61 -9.98 -16.03
N ARG A 287 45.58 -9.07 -16.01
CA ARG A 287 46.27 -8.65 -17.23
C ARG A 287 47.13 -9.79 -17.79
N PRO A 288 47.12 -10.02 -19.12
CA PRO A 288 47.91 -11.08 -19.72
C PRO A 288 49.41 -10.80 -19.60
N ASN A 289 50.19 -11.83 -19.31
CA ASN A 289 51.67 -11.82 -19.29
C ASN A 289 52.34 -10.85 -18.30
N VAL A 290 51.64 -10.42 -17.24
CA VAL A 290 52.21 -9.51 -16.24
C VAL A 290 52.86 -10.25 -15.05
N ILE A 291 52.39 -11.46 -14.74
CA ILE A 291 53.00 -12.32 -13.71
C ILE A 291 53.98 -13.28 -14.39
N SER A 292 55.23 -13.25 -13.96
CA SER A 292 56.37 -14.02 -14.51
C SER A 292 56.27 -15.51 -14.15
N ASN A 293 55.76 -15.82 -12.95
CA ASN A 293 55.54 -17.20 -12.50
C ASN A 293 54.16 -17.73 -12.91
N ALA A 294 54.14 -18.77 -13.75
CA ALA A 294 52.93 -19.43 -14.21
C ALA A 294 52.09 -20.04 -13.07
N GLU A 295 52.73 -20.57 -12.01
CA GLU A 295 52.03 -21.15 -10.86
C GLU A 295 51.31 -20.08 -10.04
N THR A 296 51.94 -18.92 -9.86
CA THR A 296 51.36 -17.76 -9.16
C THR A 296 50.21 -17.17 -9.96
N SER A 297 50.36 -17.04 -11.29
CA SER A 297 49.27 -16.60 -12.18
C SER A 297 48.05 -17.53 -12.09
N GLN A 298 48.27 -18.85 -12.17
CA GLN A 298 47.20 -19.83 -12.05
C GLN A 298 46.51 -19.77 -10.67
N LEU A 299 47.28 -19.61 -9.59
CA LEU A 299 46.75 -19.49 -8.23
C LEU A 299 45.84 -18.25 -8.08
N VAL A 300 46.23 -17.11 -8.65
CA VAL A 300 45.42 -15.87 -8.64
C VAL A 300 44.09 -16.08 -9.37
N VAL A 301 44.14 -16.64 -10.58
CA VAL A 301 42.94 -16.91 -11.39
C VAL A 301 42.01 -17.89 -10.67
N ASP A 302 42.53 -19.00 -10.17
CA ASP A 302 41.70 -20.09 -9.63
C ASP A 302 41.13 -19.79 -8.25
N LYS A 303 41.85 -19.01 -7.41
CA LYS A 303 41.51 -18.87 -5.98
C LYS A 303 41.12 -17.47 -5.54
N PHE A 304 41.46 -16.42 -6.29
CA PHE A 304 41.24 -15.03 -5.85
C PHE A 304 40.31 -14.23 -6.76
N LEU A 305 40.26 -14.52 -8.06
CA LEU A 305 39.44 -13.75 -9.01
C LEU A 305 37.93 -13.76 -8.67
N LYS A 306 37.37 -14.94 -8.38
CA LYS A 306 35.95 -15.07 -7.99
C LYS A 306 35.63 -14.36 -6.68
N PRO A 307 36.38 -14.56 -5.57
CA PRO A 307 36.18 -13.79 -4.34
C PRO A 307 36.24 -12.27 -4.53
N LEU A 308 37.17 -11.77 -5.36
CA LEU A 308 37.25 -10.34 -5.68
C LEU A 308 35.97 -9.84 -6.35
N GLN A 309 35.47 -10.59 -7.34
CA GLN A 309 34.21 -10.30 -8.01
C GLN A 309 33.02 -10.35 -7.05
N TYR A 310 32.97 -11.33 -6.13
CA TYR A 310 31.90 -11.42 -5.13
C TYR A 310 31.88 -10.23 -4.19
N MET A 311 33.04 -9.79 -3.70
CA MET A 311 33.13 -8.60 -2.85
C MET A 311 32.67 -7.35 -3.61
N GLN A 312 33.16 -7.17 -4.85
CA GLN A 312 32.77 -6.05 -5.71
C GLN A 312 31.26 -6.03 -5.92
N MET A 313 30.65 -7.17 -6.27
CA MET A 313 29.23 -7.24 -6.57
C MET A 313 28.35 -7.00 -5.34
N ILE A 314 28.74 -7.50 -4.17
CA ILE A 314 28.01 -7.20 -2.93
C ILE A 314 28.12 -5.72 -2.59
N GLN A 315 29.31 -5.11 -2.70
CA GLN A 315 29.49 -3.67 -2.45
C GLN A 315 28.68 -2.82 -3.43
N LEU A 316 28.64 -3.20 -4.73
CA LEU A 316 27.80 -2.54 -5.72
C LEU A 316 26.31 -2.66 -5.37
N TYR A 317 25.85 -3.86 -5.02
CA TYR A 317 24.46 -4.10 -4.62
C TYR A 317 24.05 -3.24 -3.42
N ILE A 318 24.89 -3.23 -2.39
CA ILE A 318 24.71 -2.39 -1.20
C ILE A 318 24.64 -0.91 -1.57
N ASN A 319 25.60 -0.42 -2.36
CA ASN A 319 25.66 0.99 -2.75
C ASN A 319 24.43 1.39 -3.57
N CYS A 320 24.00 0.56 -4.52
CA CYS A 320 22.81 0.82 -5.34
C CYS A 320 21.52 0.90 -4.52
N CYS A 321 21.41 0.20 -3.39
CA CYS A 321 20.25 0.25 -2.51
C CYS A 321 20.31 1.35 -1.45
N GLU A 322 21.51 1.81 -1.08
CA GLU A 322 21.72 2.86 -0.07
C GLU A 322 21.74 4.28 -0.66
N THR A 323 22.04 4.44 -1.94
CA THR A 323 21.94 5.72 -2.63
C THR A 323 20.48 6.01 -2.97
N PRO A 324 19.87 7.09 -2.44
CA PRO A 324 18.53 7.48 -2.86
C PRO A 324 18.58 7.80 -4.36
N TYR A 325 17.66 7.21 -5.14
CA TYR A 325 17.40 7.69 -6.49
C TYR A 325 16.96 9.16 -6.39
N ASP A 326 17.17 9.96 -7.44
CA ASP A 326 16.76 11.38 -7.53
C ASP A 326 15.26 11.62 -7.22
N ASN A 327 14.44 10.55 -7.15
CA ASN A 327 13.03 10.56 -6.80
C ASN A 327 12.69 10.21 -5.33
N GLY A 328 13.69 9.91 -4.47
CA GLY A 328 13.47 9.67 -3.04
C GLY A 328 12.80 8.32 -2.66
N GLU A 329 12.62 7.38 -3.59
CA GLU A 329 12.09 6.04 -3.26
C GLU A 329 13.20 5.16 -2.63
N THR A 330 13.19 5.04 -1.30
CA THR A 330 14.02 4.07 -0.57
C THR A 330 13.14 2.97 0.03
N ILE A 331 13.31 1.72 -0.44
CA ILE A 331 12.59 0.57 0.15
C ILE A 331 13.29 0.20 1.47
N GLU A 332 12.58 0.35 2.59
CA GLU A 332 13.05 0.06 3.95
C GLU A 332 13.46 -1.41 4.10
N THR A 333 12.71 -2.32 3.47
CA THR A 333 13.03 -3.76 3.44
C THR A 333 14.41 -4.02 2.79
N LEU A 334 14.74 -3.32 1.70
CA LEU A 334 16.05 -3.44 1.04
C LEU A 334 17.15 -2.77 1.86
N THR A 335 16.90 -1.59 2.43
CA THR A 335 17.85 -0.92 3.32
C THR A 335 18.19 -1.80 4.52
N SER A 336 17.20 -2.47 5.11
CA SER A 336 17.43 -3.42 6.21
C SER A 336 18.26 -4.63 5.77
N LEU A 337 18.05 -5.14 4.55
CA LEU A 337 18.84 -6.24 4.01
C LEU A 337 20.30 -5.82 3.78
N THR A 338 20.54 -4.66 3.15
CA THR A 338 21.90 -4.20 2.81
C THR A 338 22.70 -3.76 4.03
N ALA A 339 22.03 -3.23 5.07
CA ALA A 339 22.63 -3.02 6.38
C ALA A 339 23.13 -4.36 6.99
N ALA A 340 22.27 -5.39 7.03
CA ALA A 340 22.64 -6.71 7.52
C ALA A 340 23.77 -7.36 6.72
N LEU A 341 23.74 -7.27 5.38
CA LEU A 341 24.82 -7.76 4.53
C LEU A 341 26.14 -7.02 4.79
N GLY A 342 26.08 -5.69 4.93
CA GLY A 342 27.25 -4.88 5.30
C GLY A 342 27.87 -5.32 6.62
N ARG A 343 27.04 -5.66 7.60
CA ARG A 343 27.49 -6.18 8.89
C ARG A 343 28.06 -7.58 8.82
N MET A 344 27.46 -8.48 8.03
CA MET A 344 28.00 -9.83 7.82
C MET A 344 29.32 -9.86 7.03
N ILE A 345 29.65 -8.79 6.30
CA ILE A 345 30.96 -8.61 5.65
C ILE A 345 32.05 -8.21 6.65
N LYS A 346 31.69 -7.68 7.82
CA LYS A 346 32.66 -7.17 8.81
C LYS A 346 33.76 -8.18 9.19
N PRO A 347 33.46 -9.45 9.51
CA PRO A 347 34.50 -10.42 9.83
C PRO A 347 35.48 -10.67 8.66
N ILE A 348 35.02 -10.53 7.42
CA ILE A 348 35.87 -10.68 6.22
C ILE A 348 36.83 -9.49 6.13
N VAL A 349 36.32 -8.27 6.33
CA VAL A 349 37.13 -7.05 6.36
C VAL A 349 38.19 -7.13 7.46
N GLU A 350 37.82 -7.58 8.66
CA GLU A 350 38.74 -7.72 9.79
C GLU A 350 39.86 -8.72 9.52
N THR A 351 39.57 -9.85 8.85
CA THR A 351 40.62 -10.79 8.41
C THR A 351 41.55 -10.15 7.38
N LEU A 352 41.01 -9.39 6.42
CA LEU A 352 41.81 -8.75 5.37
C LEU A 352 42.70 -7.64 5.91
N THR A 353 42.20 -6.82 6.84
CA THR A 353 42.96 -5.74 7.47
C THR A 353 44.05 -6.28 8.40
N GLU A 354 43.75 -7.35 9.17
CA GLU A 354 44.77 -7.98 10.03
C GLU A 354 45.89 -8.62 9.22
N PHE A 355 45.56 -9.20 8.05
CA PHE A 355 46.59 -9.75 7.17
C PHE A 355 47.47 -8.66 6.56
N GLU A 356 46.91 -7.50 6.17
CA GLU A 356 47.70 -6.35 5.70
C GLU A 356 48.65 -5.83 6.78
N ARG A 357 48.18 -5.80 8.02
CA ARG A 357 48.98 -5.42 9.19
C ARG A 357 50.12 -6.41 9.42
N SER A 358 49.81 -7.70 9.37
CA SER A 358 50.81 -8.77 9.49
C SER A 358 51.86 -8.68 8.39
N LEU A 359 51.47 -8.47 7.13
CA LEU A 359 52.38 -8.24 6.01
C LEU A 359 53.28 -7.01 6.19
N SER A 360 52.82 -5.99 6.91
CA SER A 360 53.59 -4.75 7.13
C SER A 360 54.58 -4.86 8.29
N ASN A 361 54.32 -5.78 9.24
CA ASN A 361 55.15 -6.00 10.42
C ASN A 361 56.09 -7.21 10.29
N ASP A 362 55.77 -8.14 9.39
CA ASP A 362 56.51 -9.38 9.21
C ASP A 362 57.86 -9.16 8.52
N LYS A 363 58.90 -9.80 9.07
CA LYS A 363 60.27 -9.83 8.55
C LYS A 363 60.57 -11.12 7.78
N GLU A 364 59.71 -12.14 7.89
CA GLU A 364 59.93 -13.49 7.37
C GLU A 364 59.27 -13.78 6.01
N GLY A 365 58.48 -12.84 5.48
CA GLY A 365 58.02 -12.87 4.09
C GLY A 365 56.75 -13.69 3.86
N LEU A 366 55.66 -13.35 4.55
CA LEU A 366 54.31 -13.82 4.23
C LEU A 366 53.98 -13.67 2.73
N GLY A 367 53.63 -14.79 2.09
CA GLY A 367 53.34 -14.86 0.65
C GLY A 367 51.87 -15.14 0.31
N LEU A 368 51.61 -15.36 -0.98
CA LEU A 368 50.26 -15.56 -1.52
C LEU A 368 49.59 -16.85 -1.01
N LEU A 369 50.38 -17.89 -0.70
CA LEU A 369 49.88 -19.15 -0.12
C LEU A 369 49.40 -18.97 1.33
N ASP A 370 50.10 -18.16 2.12
CA ASP A 370 49.69 -17.86 3.50
C ASP A 370 48.46 -16.98 3.52
N PHE A 371 48.37 -16.04 2.58
CA PHE A 371 47.15 -15.27 2.36
C PHE A 371 45.97 -16.18 2.01
N ARG A 372 46.17 -17.19 1.15
CA ARG A 372 45.11 -18.16 0.81
C ARG A 372 44.67 -18.99 2.02
N ARG A 373 45.61 -19.41 2.88
CA ARG A 373 45.29 -20.16 4.10
C ARG A 373 44.49 -19.31 5.07
N ALA A 374 44.92 -18.07 5.33
CA ALA A 374 44.27 -17.14 6.25
C ALA A 374 42.85 -16.75 5.79
N THR A 375 42.63 -16.58 4.48
CA THR A 375 41.34 -16.11 3.93
C THR A 375 40.38 -17.23 3.52
N LYS A 376 40.76 -18.50 3.66
CA LYS A 376 39.97 -19.66 3.18
C LYS A 376 38.53 -19.66 3.71
N ALA A 377 38.36 -19.43 5.02
CA ALA A 377 37.03 -19.39 5.65
C ALA A 377 36.24 -18.15 5.19
N SER A 378 36.88 -16.97 5.20
CA SER A 378 36.27 -15.70 4.82
C SER A 378 35.78 -15.69 3.37
N PHE A 379 36.50 -16.30 2.42
CA PHE A 379 36.05 -16.42 1.03
C PHE A 379 34.87 -17.37 0.84
N LYS A 380 34.79 -18.43 1.65
CA LYS A 380 33.62 -19.31 1.65
C LYS A 380 32.38 -18.58 2.19
N SER A 381 32.54 -17.78 3.24
CA SER A 381 31.47 -16.92 3.75
C SER A 381 31.07 -15.86 2.71
N LEU A 382 32.03 -15.27 1.99
CA LEU A 382 31.77 -14.30 0.93
C LEU A 382 30.96 -14.89 -0.22
N GLU A 383 31.32 -16.09 -0.68
CA GLU A 383 30.56 -16.82 -1.71
C GLU A 383 29.12 -17.08 -1.26
N LEU A 384 28.92 -17.47 0.01
CA LEU A 384 27.58 -17.65 0.58
C LEU A 384 26.80 -16.34 0.60
N LEU A 385 27.39 -15.25 1.08
CA LEU A 385 26.76 -13.93 1.12
C LEU A 385 26.38 -13.44 -0.28
N TRP A 386 27.26 -13.61 -1.26
CA TRP A 386 26.94 -13.27 -2.64
C TRP A 386 25.80 -14.12 -3.18
N SER A 387 25.78 -15.42 -2.90
CA SER A 387 24.68 -16.30 -3.34
C SER A 387 23.31 -15.90 -2.77
N LEU A 388 23.29 -15.27 -1.59
CA LEU A 388 22.07 -14.77 -0.94
C LEU A 388 21.67 -13.40 -1.52
N ALA A 389 22.64 -12.51 -1.71
CA ALA A 389 22.42 -11.21 -2.36
C ALA A 389 21.93 -11.39 -3.81
N ALA A 390 22.55 -12.28 -4.58
CA ALA A 390 22.15 -12.60 -5.94
C ALA A 390 20.74 -13.22 -6.03
N ALA A 391 20.33 -14.03 -5.04
CA ALA A 391 18.98 -14.60 -4.99
C ALA A 391 17.89 -13.58 -4.58
N SER A 392 18.29 -12.47 -3.96
CA SER A 392 17.43 -11.33 -3.62
C SER A 392 17.63 -10.15 -4.58
N TYR A 393 18.46 -10.33 -5.61
CA TYR A 393 18.77 -9.32 -6.59
C TYR A 393 17.59 -9.16 -7.55
N ILE A 394 17.08 -7.93 -7.62
CA ILE A 394 15.98 -7.58 -8.50
C ILE A 394 16.59 -7.04 -9.79
N SER A 395 16.78 -7.94 -10.75
CA SER A 395 17.25 -7.59 -12.08
C SER A 395 16.16 -6.80 -12.82
N TYR A 396 16.21 -5.48 -12.72
CA TYR A 396 15.44 -4.50 -13.49
C TYR A 396 13.97 -4.22 -13.07
N PRO A 397 13.55 -2.94 -13.15
CA PRO A 397 12.14 -2.51 -13.04
C PRO A 397 11.19 -3.11 -14.10
N ALA A 398 11.73 -3.80 -15.11
CA ALA A 398 10.94 -4.40 -16.19
C ALA A 398 10.28 -5.73 -15.77
N GLU A 399 10.86 -6.47 -14.83
CA GLU A 399 10.37 -7.79 -14.43
C GLU A 399 9.37 -7.75 -13.28
N PHE A 400 9.42 -6.74 -12.39
CA PHE A 400 8.53 -6.63 -11.22
C PHE A 400 7.66 -5.36 -11.23
N GLY A 401 7.71 -4.59 -12.33
CA GLY A 401 7.17 -3.22 -12.36
C GLY A 401 7.91 -2.27 -11.42
N ASN A 402 7.50 -1.01 -11.40
CA ASN A 402 8.00 -0.02 -10.42
C ASN A 402 7.39 -0.21 -9.02
N GLU A 403 6.62 -1.27 -8.76
CA GLU A 403 5.84 -1.43 -7.53
C GLU A 403 6.73 -1.79 -6.32
N PRO A 404 6.79 -0.94 -5.28
CA PRO A 404 7.65 -1.18 -4.11
C PRO A 404 7.26 -2.44 -3.30
N HIS A 405 5.96 -2.68 -3.10
CA HIS A 405 5.47 -3.87 -2.39
C HIS A 405 5.85 -5.19 -3.06
N SER A 406 5.84 -5.24 -4.40
CA SER A 406 6.27 -6.42 -5.18
C SER A 406 7.75 -6.72 -4.96
N ARG A 407 8.60 -5.68 -4.93
CA ARG A 407 10.04 -5.80 -4.64
C ARG A 407 10.31 -6.27 -3.21
N SER A 408 9.64 -5.68 -2.22
CA SER A 408 9.73 -6.10 -0.81
C SER A 408 9.33 -7.56 -0.62
N GLN A 409 8.23 -7.96 -1.26
CA GLN A 409 7.72 -9.32 -1.20
C GLN A 409 8.66 -10.33 -1.89
N HIS A 410 9.30 -9.97 -3.00
CA HIS A 410 10.30 -10.83 -3.66
C HIS A 410 11.47 -11.16 -2.71
N VAL A 411 12.02 -10.15 -2.01
CA VAL A 411 13.12 -10.34 -1.05
C VAL A 411 12.72 -11.33 0.05
N LEU A 412 11.53 -11.15 0.64
CA LEU A 412 11.02 -12.06 1.66
C LEU A 412 10.83 -13.48 1.11
N CYS A 413 10.26 -13.63 -0.08
CA CYS A 413 10.07 -14.94 -0.71
C CYS A 413 11.38 -15.66 -0.95
N SER A 414 12.38 -14.99 -1.52
CA SER A 414 13.70 -15.56 -1.77
C SER A 414 14.34 -16.03 -0.46
N LEU A 415 14.32 -15.22 0.60
CA LEU A 415 14.89 -15.61 1.89
C LEU A 415 14.15 -16.79 2.54
N VAL A 416 12.82 -16.85 2.43
CA VAL A 416 12.01 -17.98 2.91
C VAL A 416 12.38 -19.26 2.15
N GLU A 417 12.49 -19.20 0.82
CA GLU A 417 12.85 -20.35 -0.01
C GLU A 417 14.26 -20.86 0.29
N LEU A 418 15.23 -19.96 0.41
CA LEU A 418 16.62 -20.28 0.76
C LEU A 418 16.71 -20.93 2.14
N THR A 419 15.88 -20.49 3.08
CA THR A 419 15.81 -21.08 4.42
C THR A 419 15.12 -22.46 4.41
N ALA A 420 14.20 -22.69 3.48
CA ALA A 420 13.47 -23.94 3.29
C ALA A 420 14.20 -25.00 2.43
N GLN A 421 15.37 -24.69 1.87
CA GLN A 421 16.14 -25.62 1.03
C GLN A 421 16.47 -26.95 1.75
N ALA A 422 16.71 -28.00 0.96
CA ALA A 422 16.83 -29.38 1.43
C ALA A 422 17.80 -29.54 2.62
N LEU A 423 17.46 -30.48 3.52
CA LEU A 423 18.18 -30.78 4.77
C LEU A 423 19.53 -31.48 4.53
N THR A 424 20.38 -30.94 3.67
CA THR A 424 21.75 -31.45 3.47
C THR A 424 22.73 -30.76 4.40
N ILE A 425 23.82 -31.45 4.75
CA ILE A 425 24.93 -30.90 5.55
C ILE A 425 25.63 -29.75 4.79
N LYS A 426 25.65 -29.79 3.45
CA LYS A 426 26.29 -28.77 2.62
C LYS A 426 25.53 -27.44 2.66
N ASP A 427 24.22 -27.48 2.82
CA ASP A 427 23.33 -26.31 2.81
C ASP A 427 23.07 -25.72 4.20
N GLN A 428 23.59 -26.33 5.28
CA GLN A 428 23.39 -25.86 6.66
C GLN A 428 23.86 -24.42 6.86
N GLY A 429 25.04 -24.07 6.32
CA GLY A 429 25.56 -22.71 6.37
C GLY A 429 24.63 -21.73 5.66
N ARG A 430 24.23 -22.05 4.42
CA ARG A 430 23.33 -21.19 3.63
C ARG A 430 22.00 -20.93 4.33
N ARG A 431 21.39 -21.97 4.92
CA ARG A 431 20.13 -21.86 5.68
C ARG A 431 20.27 -21.02 6.94
N ALA A 432 21.37 -21.14 7.67
CA ALA A 432 21.60 -20.34 8.87
C ALA A 432 21.73 -18.85 8.53
N TYR A 433 22.51 -18.52 7.48
CA TYR A 433 22.64 -17.14 6.99
C TYR A 433 21.30 -16.60 6.47
N SER A 434 20.55 -17.38 5.67
CA SER A 434 19.25 -16.94 5.16
C SER A 434 18.21 -16.75 6.28
N ALA A 435 18.21 -17.61 7.31
CA ALA A 435 17.31 -17.48 8.46
C ALA A 435 17.62 -16.22 9.28
N ALA A 436 18.90 -15.93 9.51
CA ALA A 436 19.33 -14.72 10.21
C ALA A 436 18.94 -13.45 9.42
N LEU A 437 19.18 -13.43 8.11
CA LEU A 437 18.77 -12.32 7.23
C LEU A 437 17.23 -12.19 7.20
N LEU A 438 16.50 -13.29 7.10
CA LEU A 438 15.04 -13.30 7.11
C LEU A 438 14.48 -12.69 8.40
N LEU A 439 14.99 -13.13 9.56
CA LEU A 439 14.60 -12.58 10.86
C LEU A 439 14.92 -11.09 10.97
N HIS A 440 16.05 -10.65 10.46
CA HIS A 440 16.42 -9.24 10.48
C HIS A 440 15.51 -8.40 9.58
N VAL A 441 15.31 -8.79 8.33
CA VAL A 441 14.44 -8.07 7.38
C VAL A 441 12.97 -8.05 7.82
N LEU A 442 12.50 -9.10 8.49
CA LEU A 442 11.13 -9.19 9.01
C LEU A 442 10.78 -8.05 9.99
N GLN A 443 11.77 -7.39 10.60
CA GLN A 443 11.55 -6.26 11.50
C GLN A 443 10.73 -5.13 10.86
N VAL A 444 10.93 -4.90 9.55
CA VAL A 444 10.25 -3.84 8.80
C VAL A 444 8.75 -4.15 8.69
N HIS A 445 8.40 -5.38 8.30
CA HIS A 445 7.00 -5.83 8.22
C HIS A 445 6.33 -5.91 9.60
N CYS A 446 7.08 -6.33 10.62
CA CYS A 446 6.59 -6.29 12.00
C CYS A 446 6.30 -4.86 12.48
N ARG A 447 7.12 -3.87 12.10
CA ARG A 447 6.90 -2.46 12.41
C ARG A 447 5.64 -1.92 11.75
N PHE A 448 5.40 -2.23 10.47
CA PHE A 448 4.14 -1.84 9.81
C PHE A 448 2.92 -2.41 10.53
N LEU A 449 3.01 -3.66 10.97
CA LEU A 449 1.95 -4.29 11.76
C LEU A 449 1.80 -3.65 13.15
N ASP A 450 2.90 -3.34 13.86
CA ASP A 450 2.84 -2.64 15.15
C ASP A 450 2.23 -1.23 15.01
N ASN A 451 2.59 -0.48 13.96
CA ASN A 451 1.98 0.81 13.64
C ASN A 451 0.48 0.66 13.38
N TRP A 452 0.10 -0.33 12.58
CA TRP A 452 -1.30 -0.62 12.29
C TRP A 452 -2.09 -0.89 13.57
N TRP A 453 -1.56 -1.73 14.47
CA TRP A 453 -2.19 -2.02 15.76
C TRP A 453 -2.34 -0.80 16.68
N ARG A 454 -1.41 0.16 16.63
CA ARG A 454 -1.39 1.33 17.52
C ARG A 454 -2.16 2.52 16.94
N LEU A 455 -2.11 2.72 15.63
CA LEU A 455 -2.56 3.94 14.94
C LEU A 455 -3.71 3.68 13.97
N GLY A 456 -3.96 2.43 13.58
CA GLY A 456 -4.89 2.09 12.51
C GLY A 456 -4.32 2.38 11.11
N GLU A 457 -3.04 2.71 11.02
CA GLU A 457 -2.32 3.02 9.78
C GLU A 457 -0.99 2.29 9.76
N PHE A 458 -0.55 1.88 8.57
CA PHE A 458 0.72 1.14 8.43
C PHE A 458 1.95 2.05 8.56
N ASN A 459 1.81 3.36 8.30
CA ASN A 459 2.91 4.32 8.11
C ASN A 459 3.92 3.88 7.04
N ASP A 460 3.41 3.28 5.99
CA ASP A 460 4.19 2.83 4.84
C ASP A 460 4.23 3.93 3.79
N CYS A 461 5.19 4.86 3.94
CA CYS A 461 5.33 6.03 3.07
C CYS A 461 5.77 5.68 1.64
N HIS A 462 6.34 4.49 1.44
CA HIS A 462 6.87 4.03 0.17
C HIS A 462 6.00 2.95 -0.49
N GLU A 463 4.82 2.67 0.05
CA GLU A 463 3.92 1.64 -0.48
C GLU A 463 4.57 0.25 -0.62
N GLU A 464 5.48 -0.10 0.29
CA GLU A 464 6.19 -1.38 0.32
C GLU A 464 5.46 -2.49 1.09
N PHE A 465 4.49 -2.14 1.94
CA PHE A 465 3.70 -3.11 2.68
C PHE A 465 2.60 -3.69 1.78
N VAL A 466 2.35 -5.00 1.97
CA VAL A 466 1.45 -5.78 1.13
C VAL A 466 -0.03 -5.45 1.31
N ALA A 467 -0.38 -4.68 2.34
CA ALA A 467 -1.73 -4.18 2.58
C ALA A 467 -1.73 -2.66 2.66
N TYR A 468 -2.88 -2.06 2.35
CA TYR A 468 -3.08 -0.62 2.46
C TYR A 468 -4.44 -0.33 3.08
N LYS A 469 -4.56 0.89 3.61
CA LYS A 469 -5.81 1.44 4.11
C LYS A 469 -6.56 2.06 2.94
N SER A 470 -7.79 1.62 2.72
CA SER A 470 -8.74 2.16 1.74
C SER A 470 -9.93 2.74 2.50
N GLU A 471 -10.56 3.77 1.94
CA GLU A 471 -11.81 4.30 2.48
C GLU A 471 -12.91 4.07 1.44
N LYS A 472 -13.98 3.37 1.83
CA LYS A 472 -15.16 3.15 0.99
C LYS A 472 -16.40 3.60 1.73
N ASN A 473 -17.15 4.51 1.12
CA ASN A 473 -18.39 5.07 1.69
C ASN A 473 -18.21 5.61 3.13
N GLY A 474 -17.08 6.30 3.39
CA GLY A 474 -16.76 6.85 4.70
C GLY A 474 -16.39 5.81 5.77
N ARG A 475 -16.07 4.57 5.36
CA ARG A 475 -15.63 3.49 6.25
C ARG A 475 -14.23 3.03 5.88
N THR A 476 -13.42 2.78 6.90
CA THR A 476 -12.08 2.24 6.70
C THR A 476 -12.14 0.76 6.32
N GLU A 477 -11.42 0.38 5.28
CA GLU A 477 -11.16 -1.00 4.89
C GLU A 477 -9.65 -1.24 4.77
N TYR A 478 -9.18 -2.39 5.25
CA TYR A 478 -7.80 -2.81 5.03
C TYR A 478 -7.76 -3.87 3.94
N VAL A 479 -7.09 -3.56 2.85
CA VAL A 479 -7.12 -4.36 1.62
C VAL A 479 -5.71 -4.76 1.22
N MET A 480 -5.55 -5.99 0.74
CA MET A 480 -4.29 -6.44 0.16
C MET A 480 -4.04 -5.74 -1.17
N ARG A 481 -2.81 -5.28 -1.41
CA ARG A 481 -2.42 -4.72 -2.70
C ARG A 481 -2.53 -5.78 -3.79
N SER A 482 -3.08 -5.38 -4.93
CA SER A 482 -3.13 -6.19 -6.13
C SER A 482 -1.75 -6.23 -6.75
N PHE A 483 -1.20 -7.41 -6.95
CA PHE A 483 -0.06 -7.58 -7.85
C PHE A 483 -0.57 -7.45 -9.29
N ALA A 484 -0.32 -6.32 -9.94
CA ALA A 484 -0.83 -6.06 -11.28
C ALA A 484 -0.19 -7.02 -12.32
N ASN A 485 -0.99 -7.43 -13.31
CA ASN A 485 -0.56 -8.03 -14.57
C ASN A 485 0.18 -9.38 -14.50
N GLY A 486 -0.48 -10.43 -14.00
CA GLY A 486 -0.25 -11.80 -14.46
C GLY A 486 1.21 -12.25 -14.50
N GLN A 487 2.06 -11.74 -13.61
CA GLN A 487 3.48 -12.05 -13.64
C GLN A 487 3.65 -13.51 -13.24
N PRO A 488 4.10 -14.40 -14.15
CA PRO A 488 4.17 -15.84 -13.90
C PRO A 488 5.18 -16.25 -12.81
N TYR A 489 5.92 -15.28 -12.24
CA TYR A 489 7.13 -15.51 -11.46
C TYR A 489 7.07 -15.07 -9.99
N MET A 490 6.02 -14.35 -9.54
CA MET A 490 5.89 -14.01 -8.12
C MET A 490 5.28 -15.17 -7.32
N LYS A 491 6.17 -15.96 -6.69
CA LYS A 491 5.79 -17.00 -5.75
C LYS A 491 5.28 -16.38 -4.45
N ILE A 492 4.10 -16.78 -3.98
CA ILE A 492 3.54 -16.35 -2.69
C ILE A 492 4.14 -17.21 -1.57
N CYS A 493 4.92 -16.60 -0.68
CA CYS A 493 5.53 -17.31 0.46
C CYS A 493 4.59 -17.46 1.67
N LYS A 494 5.00 -18.25 2.66
CA LYS A 494 4.22 -18.53 3.87
C LYS A 494 4.00 -17.28 4.74
N ILE A 495 4.98 -16.37 4.80
CA ILE A 495 4.86 -15.12 5.56
C ILE A 495 3.76 -14.23 4.98
N TYR A 496 3.67 -14.10 3.65
CA TYR A 496 2.57 -13.37 3.01
C TYR A 496 1.21 -13.95 3.38
N LYS A 497 1.06 -15.28 3.36
CA LYS A 497 -0.20 -15.94 3.73
C LYS A 497 -0.59 -15.66 5.19
N ILE A 498 0.39 -15.65 6.09
CA ILE A 498 0.18 -15.30 7.50
C ILE A 498 -0.29 -13.85 7.63
N ILE A 499 0.40 -12.91 6.98
CA ILE A 499 0.02 -11.49 7.00
C ILE A 499 -1.37 -11.28 6.40
N LYS A 500 -1.65 -11.86 5.23
CA LYS A 500 -2.97 -11.78 4.59
C LYS A 500 -4.08 -12.25 5.52
N ARG A 501 -3.94 -13.45 6.10
CA ARG A 501 -4.90 -14.01 7.04
C ARG A 501 -5.10 -13.11 8.25
N HIS A 502 -4.01 -12.51 8.75
CA HIS A 502 -4.03 -11.59 9.88
C HIS A 502 -4.82 -10.31 9.56
N ILE A 503 -4.55 -9.67 8.42
CA ILE A 503 -5.29 -8.49 7.95
C ILE A 503 -6.77 -8.82 7.75
N GLU A 504 -7.10 -9.94 7.11
CA GLU A 504 -8.49 -10.37 6.90
C GLU A 504 -9.23 -10.66 8.22
N SER A 505 -8.53 -11.20 9.23
CA SER A 505 -9.14 -11.61 10.50
C SER A 505 -9.28 -10.48 11.52
N ALA A 506 -8.34 -9.54 11.55
CA ALA A 506 -8.33 -8.41 12.50
C ALA A 506 -8.82 -7.10 11.89
N GLY A 507 -8.72 -6.94 10.57
CA GLY A 507 -9.00 -5.69 9.86
C GLY A 507 -10.38 -5.10 10.13
N PRO A 508 -11.49 -5.87 10.03
CA PRO A 508 -12.83 -5.34 10.29
C PRO A 508 -13.00 -4.79 11.72
N ALA A 509 -12.44 -5.49 12.71
CA ALA A 509 -12.52 -5.09 14.11
C ALA A 509 -11.67 -3.85 14.41
N LEU A 510 -10.49 -3.77 13.82
CA LEU A 510 -9.61 -2.62 13.97
C LEU A 510 -10.18 -1.38 13.25
N ALA A 511 -10.74 -1.57 12.06
CA ALA A 511 -11.42 -0.51 11.30
C ALA A 511 -12.60 0.07 12.10
N ALA A 512 -13.40 -0.78 12.74
CA ALA A 512 -14.48 -0.31 13.61
C ALA A 512 -13.98 0.57 14.76
N LEU A 513 -12.89 0.16 15.43
CA LEU A 513 -12.28 0.99 16.49
C LEU A 513 -11.68 2.29 15.97
N TYR A 514 -11.10 2.26 14.77
CA TYR A 514 -10.53 3.44 14.13
C TYR A 514 -11.63 4.44 13.74
N ASP A 515 -12.65 4.00 13.02
CA ASP A 515 -13.76 4.84 12.54
C ASP A 515 -14.58 5.44 13.70
N SER A 516 -14.68 4.72 14.82
CA SER A 516 -15.33 5.19 16.05
C SER A 516 -14.45 6.05 16.96
N LYS A 517 -13.18 6.30 16.59
CA LYS A 517 -12.19 7.02 17.40
C LYS A 517 -11.92 6.38 18.77
N ARG A 518 -12.17 5.08 18.93
CA ARG A 518 -11.94 4.31 20.17
C ARG A 518 -10.67 3.47 20.15
N LEU A 519 -9.88 3.53 19.07
CA LEU A 519 -8.61 2.81 18.98
C LEU A 519 -7.64 3.20 20.11
N ALA A 520 -7.58 4.47 20.48
CA ALA A 520 -6.73 4.93 21.58
C ALA A 520 -7.09 4.27 22.93
N GLU A 521 -8.38 4.04 23.20
CA GLU A 521 -8.85 3.34 24.40
C GLU A 521 -8.31 1.90 24.43
N PHE A 522 -8.41 1.19 23.30
CA PHE A 522 -7.86 -0.16 23.16
C PHE A 522 -6.34 -0.20 23.42
N VAL A 523 -5.61 0.76 22.86
CA VAL A 523 -4.14 0.84 23.02
C VAL A 523 -3.76 1.13 24.47
N ILE A 524 -4.48 2.01 25.16
CA ILE A 524 -4.24 2.32 26.58
C ILE A 524 -4.54 1.11 27.46
N GLU A 525 -5.67 0.43 27.28
CA GLU A 525 -6.05 -0.74 28.09
C GLU A 525 -5.09 -1.93 27.88
N HIS A 526 -4.45 -2.04 26.71
CA HIS A 526 -3.56 -3.16 26.37
C HIS A 526 -2.09 -2.75 26.18
N LYS A 527 -1.69 -1.64 26.80
CA LYS A 527 -0.38 -1.01 26.66
C LYS A 527 0.77 -2.01 26.90
N SER A 528 0.69 -2.84 27.93
CA SER A 528 1.74 -3.81 28.28
C SER A 528 2.03 -4.83 27.19
N MET A 529 1.04 -5.18 26.36
CA MET A 529 1.21 -6.11 25.24
C MET A 529 1.68 -5.39 23.98
N LEU A 530 1.16 -4.19 23.74
CA LEU A 530 1.45 -3.40 22.53
C LEU A 530 2.76 -2.59 22.63
N GLU A 531 3.30 -2.36 23.83
CA GLU A 531 4.61 -1.71 24.02
C GLU A 531 5.77 -2.57 23.51
N ILE A 532 5.67 -3.89 23.64
CA ILE A 532 6.70 -4.80 23.16
C ILE A 532 6.53 -4.97 21.65
N ASN A 533 7.55 -4.59 20.89
CA ASN A 533 7.54 -4.73 19.43
C ASN A 533 7.35 -6.21 19.03
N LEU A 534 6.53 -6.44 18.00
CA LEU A 534 6.20 -7.78 17.50
C LEU A 534 7.47 -8.52 17.11
N HIS A 535 8.40 -7.84 16.44
CA HIS A 535 9.68 -8.41 16.01
C HIS A 535 10.49 -8.95 17.19
N GLN A 536 10.68 -8.15 18.24
CA GLN A 536 11.43 -8.55 19.44
C GLN A 536 10.79 -9.77 20.12
N THR A 537 9.46 -9.81 20.15
CA THR A 537 8.70 -10.94 20.70
C THR A 537 8.90 -12.21 19.88
N VAL A 538 8.87 -12.10 18.55
CA VAL A 538 9.16 -13.21 17.63
C VAL A 538 10.60 -13.70 17.80
N VAL A 539 11.59 -12.80 17.81
CA VAL A 539 13.01 -13.17 17.99
C VAL A 539 13.25 -13.84 19.34
N ARG A 540 12.73 -13.28 20.44
CA ARG A 540 12.90 -13.85 21.78
C ARG A 540 12.31 -15.26 21.86
N SER A 541 11.12 -15.47 21.30
CA SER A 541 10.48 -16.77 21.26
C SER A 541 11.22 -17.74 20.34
N MET A 542 11.74 -17.28 19.20
CA MET A 542 12.60 -18.06 18.32
C MET A 542 13.85 -18.53 19.05
N HIS A 543 14.55 -17.65 19.77
CA HIS A 543 15.72 -18.02 20.57
C HIS A 543 15.40 -19.10 21.60
N GLN A 544 14.24 -19.01 22.27
CA GLN A 544 13.80 -20.05 23.21
C GLN A 544 13.55 -21.40 22.52
N GLN A 545 12.98 -21.40 21.30
CA GLN A 545 12.75 -22.62 20.53
C GLN A 545 14.06 -23.20 19.97
N LEU A 546 15.02 -22.36 19.56
CA LEU A 546 16.30 -22.82 19.02
C LEU A 546 17.16 -23.55 20.06
N LYS A 547 17.04 -23.20 21.35
CA LYS A 547 17.75 -23.91 22.45
C LYS A 547 17.56 -25.42 22.45
N PHE A 548 16.42 -25.93 21.96
CA PHE A 548 16.17 -27.37 21.86
C PHE A 548 16.97 -28.05 20.74
N TYR A 549 17.52 -27.28 19.81
CA TYR A 549 18.26 -27.73 18.63
C TYR A 549 19.75 -27.35 18.67
N GLU A 550 20.17 -26.58 19.68
CA GLU A 550 21.57 -26.15 19.87
C GLU A 550 22.46 -27.32 20.25
N MET A 551 23.58 -27.46 19.52
CA MET A 551 24.63 -28.43 19.86
C MET A 551 25.62 -27.82 20.87
N PRO A 552 26.10 -28.59 21.86
CA PRO A 552 27.11 -28.13 22.80
C PRO A 552 28.44 -27.85 22.08
N SER A 553 28.69 -26.56 21.85
CA SER A 553 29.90 -25.90 21.33
C SER A 553 30.67 -26.60 20.19
N HIS A 554 30.55 -26.04 18.99
CA HIS A 554 31.70 -25.99 18.07
C HIS A 554 32.41 -24.64 18.29
N LYS A 555 33.73 -24.67 18.51
CA LYS A 555 34.56 -23.46 18.44
C LYS A 555 34.24 -22.75 17.11
N THR A 556 33.78 -21.51 17.19
CA THR A 556 33.64 -20.63 16.02
C THR A 556 34.96 -20.60 15.27
N ALA A 557 34.90 -20.75 13.95
CA ALA A 557 36.08 -20.65 13.09
C ALA A 557 36.85 -19.35 13.40
N GLU A 558 38.18 -19.42 13.36
CA GLU A 558 39.10 -18.31 13.63
C GLU A 558 38.72 -17.08 12.79
N SER A 559 37.98 -16.15 13.40
CA SER A 559 37.81 -14.79 12.89
C SER A 559 39.06 -13.99 13.25
N GLY A 560 39.43 -13.04 12.40
CA GLY A 560 40.47 -12.07 12.75
C GLY A 560 40.12 -11.32 14.05
N PRO A 561 41.10 -10.70 14.72
CA PRO A 561 40.81 -9.85 15.88
C PRO A 561 39.80 -8.76 15.50
N ASP A 562 38.80 -8.52 16.34
CA ASP A 562 37.79 -7.47 16.13
C ASP A 562 38.47 -6.11 15.85
N ILE A 563 37.86 -5.27 15.02
CA ILE A 563 38.40 -3.99 14.60
C ILE A 563 38.76 -3.10 15.79
N PHE A 564 38.03 -3.21 16.90
CA PHE A 564 38.34 -2.49 18.13
C PHE A 564 39.66 -2.93 18.76
N PHE A 565 40.02 -4.21 18.66
CA PHE A 565 41.32 -4.72 19.08
C PHE A 565 42.43 -4.31 18.10
N GLN A 566 42.17 -4.33 16.79
CA GLN A 566 43.10 -3.84 15.78
C GLN A 566 43.39 -2.34 15.97
N LEU A 567 42.37 -1.54 16.30
CA LEU A 567 42.48 -0.11 16.65
C LEU A 567 43.45 0.11 17.82
N LYS A 568 43.32 -0.68 18.90
CA LYS A 568 44.16 -0.55 20.10
C LYS A 568 45.60 -0.96 19.89
N SER A 569 45.85 -1.86 18.95
CA SER A 569 47.18 -2.44 18.72
C SER A 569 47.93 -1.81 17.55
N THR A 570 47.40 -0.75 16.96
CA THR A 570 48.00 -0.06 15.80
C THR A 570 48.72 1.22 16.24
N GLU A 571 49.98 1.36 15.84
CA GLU A 571 50.80 2.55 16.11
C GLU A 571 50.65 3.65 15.02
N ASP A 572 50.22 3.30 13.80
CA ASP A 572 49.95 4.24 12.70
C ASP A 572 48.67 5.08 12.97
N ASP A 573 48.85 6.39 13.11
CA ASP A 573 47.77 7.37 13.36
C ASP A 573 46.72 7.42 12.24
N GLN A 574 47.13 7.26 10.97
CA GLN A 574 46.21 7.26 9.82
C GLN A 574 45.33 6.01 9.85
N LEU A 575 45.95 4.85 10.08
CA LEU A 575 45.25 3.57 10.15
C LEU A 575 44.31 3.51 11.37
N ARG A 576 44.73 4.08 12.50
CA ARG A 576 43.88 4.21 13.71
C ARG A 576 42.63 5.06 13.44
N CYS A 577 42.75 6.15 12.68
CA CYS A 577 41.59 6.95 12.27
C CYS A 577 40.63 6.14 11.39
N LEU A 578 41.14 5.38 10.44
CA LEU A 578 40.32 4.55 9.53
C LEU A 578 39.57 3.46 10.31
N TYR A 579 40.24 2.76 11.22
CA TYR A 579 39.59 1.75 12.07
C TYR A 579 38.54 2.35 13.01
N TYR A 580 38.73 3.58 13.50
CA TYR A 580 37.71 4.28 14.28
C TYR A 580 36.47 4.62 13.45
N VAL A 581 36.67 5.07 12.19
CA VAL A 581 35.57 5.31 11.25
C VAL A 581 34.80 4.02 10.99
N TYR A 582 35.49 2.91 10.73
CA TYR A 582 34.84 1.62 10.50
C TYR A 582 34.10 1.10 11.74
N TYR A 583 34.71 1.25 12.92
CA TYR A 583 34.07 0.91 14.18
C TYR A 583 32.76 1.69 14.33
N LYS A 584 32.78 3.01 14.10
CA LYS A 584 31.58 3.86 14.19
C LYS A 584 30.52 3.46 13.16
N GLU A 585 30.90 3.22 11.90
CA GLU A 585 29.99 2.74 10.85
C GLU A 585 29.29 1.42 11.23
N THR A 586 30.01 0.50 11.90
CA THR A 586 29.50 -0.83 12.25
C THR A 586 28.89 -0.95 13.65
N THR A 587 29.02 0.07 14.53
CA THR A 587 28.42 0.06 15.89
C THR A 587 27.23 0.99 16.07
N LEU A 588 27.02 1.99 15.21
CA LEU A 588 25.87 2.91 15.34
C LEU A 588 24.51 2.20 15.30
N GLU A 589 24.42 1.04 14.64
CA GLU A 589 23.20 0.21 14.57
C GLU A 589 22.93 -0.62 15.84
N LEU A 590 23.96 -0.96 16.64
CA LEU A 590 23.82 -1.76 17.87
C LEU A 590 23.19 -0.98 19.02
N ASN A 591 23.30 0.34 19.01
CA ASN A 591 22.82 1.20 20.09
C ASN A 591 21.34 1.60 19.91
N GLN A 592 20.69 1.16 18.83
CA GLN A 592 19.27 1.37 18.65
C GLN A 592 18.51 0.19 19.30
N PRO A 593 17.74 0.41 20.37
CA PRO A 593 17.07 -0.66 21.12
C PRO A 593 16.05 -1.46 20.28
N GLU A 594 15.70 -0.96 19.10
CA GLU A 594 14.75 -1.56 18.17
C GLU A 594 15.36 -2.67 17.30
N PHE A 595 16.69 -2.71 17.12
CA PHE A 595 17.34 -3.59 16.16
C PHE A 595 17.93 -4.85 16.81
N CYS A 596 17.67 -6.00 16.20
CA CYS A 596 18.26 -7.26 16.65
C CYS A 596 19.68 -7.41 16.10
N ASN A 597 20.61 -7.83 16.97
CA ASN A 597 21.99 -8.10 16.60
C ASN A 597 22.07 -9.30 15.64
N ILE A 598 22.38 -9.02 14.37
CA ILE A 598 22.50 -10.04 13.33
C ILE A 598 23.59 -11.08 13.65
N ASP A 599 24.63 -10.69 14.39
CA ASP A 599 25.73 -11.58 14.76
C ASP A 599 25.22 -12.65 15.74
N GLU A 600 24.36 -12.25 16.69
CA GLU A 600 23.72 -13.16 17.63
C GLU A 600 22.75 -14.11 16.90
N LEU A 601 21.90 -13.57 16.00
CA LEU A 601 20.98 -14.37 15.20
C LEU A 601 21.73 -15.45 14.40
N LEU A 602 22.80 -15.04 13.71
CA LEU A 602 23.60 -15.92 12.88
C LEU A 602 24.28 -17.00 13.74
N GLN A 603 24.91 -16.62 14.85
CA GLN A 603 25.57 -17.55 15.75
C GLN A 603 24.61 -18.63 16.24
N ARG A 604 23.40 -18.23 16.68
CA ARG A 604 22.36 -19.14 17.17
C ARG A 604 21.86 -20.08 16.08
N CYS A 605 21.61 -19.57 14.88
CA CYS A 605 21.19 -20.40 13.74
C CYS A 605 22.30 -21.38 13.31
N GLN A 606 23.56 -20.98 13.36
CA GLN A 606 24.71 -21.83 13.01
C GLN A 606 24.97 -22.93 14.04
N SER A 607 24.69 -22.68 15.33
CA SER A 607 24.85 -23.68 16.40
C SER A 607 23.79 -24.79 16.39
N CYS A 608 22.77 -24.68 15.54
CA CYS A 608 21.69 -25.65 15.46
C CYS A 608 22.04 -26.87 14.60
N VAL A 609 21.44 -28.02 14.91
CA VAL A 609 21.54 -29.25 14.10
C VAL A 609 21.00 -29.07 12.67
N ALA A 610 21.52 -29.86 11.73
CA ALA A 610 21.18 -29.72 10.31
C ALA A 610 19.69 -29.94 9.98
N TYR A 611 18.95 -30.72 10.76
CA TYR A 611 17.51 -30.95 10.53
C TYR A 611 16.59 -29.89 11.17
N THR A 612 17.16 -28.82 11.74
CA THR A 612 16.37 -27.76 12.39
C THR A 612 15.43 -27.09 11.39
N PRO A 613 14.11 -27.08 11.66
CA PRO A 613 13.10 -26.52 10.76
C PRO A 613 13.00 -24.99 10.94
N LEU A 614 14.06 -24.26 10.56
CA LEU A 614 14.23 -22.83 10.81
C LEU A 614 13.06 -22.00 10.25
N VAL A 615 12.65 -22.24 9.01
CA VAL A 615 11.56 -21.51 8.36
C VAL A 615 10.21 -21.77 9.02
N GLU A 616 9.93 -23.01 9.41
CA GLU A 616 8.69 -23.37 10.11
C GLU A 616 8.64 -22.73 11.49
N LEU A 617 9.76 -22.71 12.22
CA LEU A 617 9.84 -22.06 13.53
C LEU A 617 9.58 -20.57 13.42
N ILE A 618 10.20 -19.87 12.44
CA ILE A 618 9.97 -18.44 12.20
C ILE A 618 8.49 -18.18 11.90
N CYS A 619 7.93 -18.92 10.94
CA CYS A 619 6.55 -18.74 10.51
C CYS A 619 5.54 -19.06 11.62
N ARG A 620 5.73 -20.16 12.37
CA ARG A 620 4.83 -20.54 13.48
C ARG A 620 4.88 -19.54 14.62
N THR A 621 6.05 -19.00 14.92
CA THR A 621 6.22 -18.01 15.97
C THR A 621 5.52 -16.71 15.59
N LEU A 622 5.71 -16.24 14.36
CA LEU A 622 5.01 -15.07 13.83
C LEU A 622 3.48 -15.27 13.86
N GLU A 623 2.99 -16.38 13.31
CA GLU A 623 1.55 -16.72 13.27
C GLU A 623 0.95 -16.76 14.68
N ARG A 624 1.62 -17.39 15.64
CA ARG A 624 1.16 -17.48 17.04
C ARG A 624 0.93 -16.10 17.67
N TYR A 625 1.88 -15.17 17.53
CA TYR A 625 1.74 -13.85 18.16
C TYR A 625 0.73 -12.97 17.44
N LEU A 626 0.62 -13.10 16.12
CA LEU A 626 -0.43 -12.44 15.35
C LEU A 626 -1.82 -12.95 15.75
N ASP A 627 -2.02 -14.27 15.84
CA ASP A 627 -3.27 -14.89 16.30
C ASP A 627 -3.65 -14.46 17.72
N GLN A 628 -2.67 -14.35 18.63
CA GLN A 628 -2.91 -13.84 19.99
C GLN A 628 -3.45 -12.41 19.98
N ARG A 629 -2.89 -11.53 19.13
CA ARG A 629 -3.37 -10.15 18.97
C ARG A 629 -4.77 -10.10 18.36
N VAL A 630 -5.05 -10.94 17.34
CA VAL A 630 -6.40 -11.06 16.73
C VAL A 630 -7.44 -11.50 17.76
N LEU A 631 -7.12 -12.51 18.58
CA LEU A 631 -8.02 -13.01 19.61
C LEU A 631 -8.34 -11.92 20.64
N LEU A 632 -7.32 -11.19 21.09
CA LEU A 632 -7.49 -10.09 22.04
C LEU A 632 -8.38 -8.99 21.46
N LEU A 633 -8.09 -8.53 20.24
CA LEU A 633 -8.86 -7.48 19.58
C LEU A 633 -10.33 -7.87 19.42
N ASN A 634 -10.59 -9.06 18.89
CA ASN A 634 -11.97 -9.52 18.67
C ASN A 634 -12.73 -9.64 19.98
N ARG A 635 -12.10 -10.14 21.05
CA ARG A 635 -12.71 -10.19 22.38
C ARG A 635 -12.98 -8.81 22.94
N TYR A 636 -12.03 -7.88 22.79
CA TYR A 636 -12.22 -6.50 23.23
C TYR A 636 -13.37 -5.82 22.49
N VAL A 637 -13.42 -5.91 21.16
CA VAL A 637 -14.49 -5.32 20.34
C VAL A 637 -15.83 -5.97 20.66
N ALA A 638 -15.89 -7.28 20.83
CA ALA A 638 -17.12 -7.98 21.23
C ALA A 638 -17.60 -7.52 22.62
N PHE A 639 -16.70 -7.42 23.60
CA PHE A 639 -17.00 -6.89 24.93
C PHE A 639 -17.49 -5.44 24.87
N LEU A 640 -16.81 -4.58 24.10
CA LEU A 640 -17.18 -3.19 23.93
C LEU A 640 -18.59 -3.07 23.34
N ILE A 641 -18.87 -3.76 22.22
CA ILE A 641 -20.16 -3.70 21.52
C ILE A 641 -21.29 -4.31 22.38
N ARG A 642 -21.06 -5.47 23.00
CA ARG A 642 -22.09 -6.20 23.74
C ARG A 642 -22.35 -5.60 25.11
N ASP A 643 -21.29 -5.33 25.88
CA ASP A 643 -21.40 -5.07 27.31
C ASP A 643 -21.32 -3.58 27.63
N ARG A 644 -20.44 -2.81 26.96
CA ARG A 644 -20.35 -1.35 27.16
C ARG A 644 -21.38 -0.57 26.34
N LEU A 645 -21.53 -0.87 25.06
CA LEU A 645 -22.48 -0.20 24.15
C LEU A 645 -23.86 -0.85 24.15
N GLN A 646 -24.02 -2.02 24.77
CA GLN A 646 -25.31 -2.68 24.97
C GLN A 646 -26.09 -2.93 23.67
N LEU A 647 -25.42 -3.45 22.63
CA LEU A 647 -26.03 -3.78 21.33
C LEU A 647 -27.36 -4.55 21.45
N GLY A 648 -27.48 -5.45 22.42
CA GLY A 648 -28.70 -6.20 22.65
C GLY A 648 -29.92 -5.30 22.93
N LYS A 649 -29.74 -4.24 23.73
CA LYS A 649 -30.81 -3.27 24.02
C LYS A 649 -31.15 -2.42 22.79
N VAL A 650 -30.13 -2.00 22.06
CA VAL A 650 -30.33 -1.24 20.80
C VAL A 650 -31.13 -2.06 19.78
N LEU A 651 -30.82 -3.35 19.62
CA LEU A 651 -31.58 -4.24 18.74
C LEU A 651 -32.99 -4.54 19.29
N GLU A 652 -33.16 -4.61 20.61
CA GLU A 652 -34.47 -4.68 21.24
C GLU A 652 -35.33 -3.45 20.94
N GLU A 653 -34.76 -2.25 21.06
CA GLU A 653 -35.41 -0.97 20.73
C GLU A 653 -35.77 -0.87 19.25
N LEU A 654 -34.83 -1.20 18.35
CA LEU A 654 -35.09 -1.24 16.92
C LEU A 654 -36.25 -2.18 16.58
N ARG A 655 -36.30 -3.36 17.20
CA ARG A 655 -37.42 -4.29 17.04
C ARG A 655 -38.70 -3.74 17.65
N ALA A 656 -38.65 -3.12 18.83
CA ALA A 656 -39.82 -2.53 19.48
C ALA A 656 -40.47 -1.45 18.61
N VAL A 657 -39.66 -0.56 18.02
CA VAL A 657 -40.09 0.55 17.17
C VAL A 657 -40.48 0.07 15.77
N TYR A 658 -39.54 -0.49 14.99
CA TYR A 658 -39.79 -0.85 13.59
C TYR A 658 -40.78 -2.02 13.45
N LEU A 659 -40.77 -2.95 14.39
CA LEU A 659 -41.74 -4.04 14.43
C LEU A 659 -42.86 -3.78 15.43
N LEU A 660 -43.13 -2.56 15.87
CA LEU A 660 -44.33 -2.22 16.66
C LEU A 660 -44.69 -3.30 17.72
N PHE A 661 -43.70 -3.84 18.45
CA PHE A 661 -43.95 -5.01 19.34
C PHE A 661 -44.78 -4.60 20.55
N ASN A 662 -44.69 -3.32 20.93
CA ASN A 662 -45.39 -2.74 22.08
C ASN A 662 -46.47 -1.74 21.62
N PHE A 663 -47.07 -1.96 20.45
CA PHE A 663 -48.11 -1.07 19.91
C PHE A 663 -49.23 -0.77 20.92
N GLU A 664 -49.64 -1.79 21.69
CA GLU A 664 -50.71 -1.68 22.69
C GLU A 664 -50.39 -0.67 23.80
N GLN A 665 -49.11 -0.46 24.15
CA GLN A 665 -48.73 0.53 25.17
C GLN A 665 -49.04 1.97 24.74
N PHE A 666 -48.95 2.25 23.44
CA PHE A 666 -49.11 3.59 22.88
C PHE A 666 -50.37 3.71 22.01
N ALA A 667 -51.32 2.79 22.17
CA ALA A 667 -52.48 2.67 21.27
C ALA A 667 -53.32 3.96 21.21
N GLU A 668 -53.47 4.66 22.33
CA GLU A 668 -54.18 5.94 22.40
C GLU A 668 -53.44 7.05 21.64
N GLN A 669 -52.13 7.18 21.84
CA GLN A 669 -51.33 8.19 21.15
C GLN A 669 -51.21 7.92 19.64
N TYR A 670 -51.13 6.64 19.25
CA TYR A 670 -51.22 6.25 17.84
C TYR A 670 -52.58 6.59 17.25
N SER A 671 -53.67 6.37 17.98
CA SER A 671 -55.02 6.75 17.54
C SER A 671 -55.13 8.25 17.32
N GLU A 672 -54.54 9.07 18.20
CA GLU A 672 -54.48 10.51 18.04
C GLU A 672 -53.70 10.92 16.77
N ALA A 673 -52.53 10.31 16.53
CA ALA A 673 -51.76 10.54 15.32
C ALA A 673 -52.55 10.17 14.05
N PHE A 674 -53.29 9.06 14.09
CA PHE A 674 -54.12 8.62 12.96
C PHE A 674 -55.30 9.57 12.71
N GLY A 675 -55.92 10.10 13.77
CA GLY A 675 -56.96 11.13 13.65
C GLY A 675 -56.44 12.43 13.02
N TYR A 676 -55.21 12.85 13.33
CA TYR A 676 -54.57 13.99 12.67
C TYR A 676 -54.30 13.73 11.18
N LEU A 677 -53.87 12.52 10.81
CA LEU A 677 -53.69 12.15 9.40
C LEU A 677 -55.01 12.17 8.62
N GLU A 678 -56.10 11.68 9.22
CA GLU A 678 -57.42 11.70 8.59
C GLU A 678 -57.99 13.11 8.41
N SER A 679 -57.56 14.04 9.25
CA SER A 679 -57.94 15.45 9.19
C SER A 679 -57.02 16.29 8.28
N GLY A 680 -56.03 15.68 7.61
CA GLY A 680 -55.05 16.38 6.76
C GLY A 680 -53.99 17.19 7.53
N LEU A 681 -53.84 16.97 8.85
CA LEU A 681 -52.90 17.71 9.71
C LEU A 681 -51.54 16.98 9.80
N ILE A 682 -50.80 16.99 8.70
CA ILE A 682 -49.54 16.23 8.52
C ILE A 682 -48.51 16.56 9.61
N ASP A 683 -48.25 17.85 9.86
CA ASP A 683 -47.21 18.28 10.81
C ASP A 683 -47.53 17.84 12.24
N LYS A 684 -48.81 17.91 12.64
CA LYS A 684 -49.25 17.47 13.97
C LYS A 684 -49.14 15.95 14.12
N SER A 685 -49.49 15.19 13.07
CA SER A 685 -49.28 13.75 13.07
C SER A 685 -47.79 13.40 13.17
N ALA A 686 -46.93 14.07 12.38
CA ALA A 686 -45.50 13.82 12.41
C ALA A 686 -44.90 14.11 13.79
N LEU A 687 -45.31 15.21 14.44
CA LEU A 687 -44.92 15.55 15.80
C LEU A 687 -45.41 14.52 16.83
N GLN A 688 -46.65 14.04 16.72
CA GLN A 688 -47.19 13.02 17.61
C GLN A 688 -46.44 11.68 17.45
N LEU A 689 -46.18 11.26 16.21
CA LEU A 689 -45.37 10.08 15.94
C LEU A 689 -43.95 10.23 16.47
N GLN A 690 -43.35 11.42 16.31
CA GLN A 690 -42.03 11.72 16.87
C GLN A 690 -42.02 11.68 18.40
N ALA A 691 -43.09 12.15 19.07
CA ALA A 691 -43.23 12.06 20.51
C ALA A 691 -43.29 10.60 20.97
N ILE A 692 -44.06 9.75 20.28
CA ILE A 692 -44.10 8.31 20.56
C ILE A 692 -42.70 7.70 20.39
N MET A 693 -41.97 8.01 19.31
CA MET A 693 -40.60 7.51 19.10
C MET A 693 -39.65 7.96 20.22
N ASN A 694 -39.79 9.20 20.70
CA ASN A 694 -38.98 9.73 21.78
C ASN A 694 -39.29 9.04 23.11
N GLU A 695 -40.54 8.67 23.37
CA GLU A 695 -40.92 7.88 24.55
C GLU A 695 -40.31 6.47 24.50
N TYR A 696 -40.30 5.81 23.33
CA TYR A 696 -39.56 4.56 23.13
C TYR A 696 -38.06 4.70 23.38
N SER A 697 -37.45 5.85 23.04
CA SER A 697 -36.02 6.12 23.26
C SER A 697 -35.69 6.64 24.66
N SER A 698 -36.68 7.11 25.43
CA SER A 698 -36.46 7.67 26.78
C SER A 698 -35.93 6.63 27.78
N THR A 699 -36.06 5.35 27.46
CA THR A 699 -35.56 4.20 28.22
C THR A 699 -34.11 3.79 27.87
N ALA A 700 -33.46 4.44 26.90
CA ALA A 700 -32.17 4.01 26.31
C ALA A 700 -30.96 4.89 26.66
N LEU A 701 -29.75 4.30 26.58
CA LEU A 701 -28.45 4.92 26.88
C LEU A 701 -28.04 6.11 25.98
N HIS A 702 -28.77 6.36 24.90
CA HIS A 702 -28.49 7.42 23.94
C HIS A 702 -29.60 8.48 24.08
N GLY A 703 -29.22 9.74 24.33
CA GLY A 703 -30.17 10.83 24.65
C GLY A 703 -31.34 10.95 23.67
N SER A 704 -32.40 11.64 24.11
CA SER A 704 -33.61 11.94 23.32
C SER A 704 -33.28 12.29 21.85
N GLY A 705 -33.76 11.47 20.90
CA GLY A 705 -33.61 11.73 19.46
C GLY A 705 -32.98 10.63 18.58
N ALA A 706 -32.91 9.37 19.03
CA ALA A 706 -32.33 8.28 18.23
C ALA A 706 -33.10 7.98 16.92
N PHE A 707 -34.39 8.32 16.86
CA PHE A 707 -35.23 8.15 15.69
C PHE A 707 -35.77 9.50 15.22
N THR A 708 -35.73 9.75 13.92
CA THR A 708 -36.39 10.91 13.29
C THR A 708 -37.48 10.43 12.34
N VAL A 709 -38.69 10.95 12.51
CA VAL A 709 -39.84 10.68 11.64
C VAL A 709 -39.80 11.63 10.45
N SER A 710 -39.83 11.09 9.24
CA SER A 710 -40.03 11.83 8.00
C SER A 710 -41.34 11.41 7.36
N LEU A 711 -42.26 12.37 7.25
CA LEU A 711 -43.58 12.17 6.66
C LEU A 711 -43.82 13.25 5.58
N PRO A 712 -43.49 12.98 4.30
CA PRO A 712 -43.55 13.99 3.25
C PRO A 712 -44.97 14.27 2.75
N THR A 713 -45.92 13.34 2.93
CA THR A 713 -47.32 13.47 2.49
C THR A 713 -48.26 12.83 3.53
N GLU A 714 -49.57 12.99 3.35
CA GLU A 714 -50.59 12.28 4.15
C GLU A 714 -50.53 10.74 4.00
N ASN A 715 -49.79 10.24 3.00
CA ASN A 715 -49.70 8.81 2.75
C ASN A 715 -48.63 8.14 3.62
N ILE A 716 -49.09 7.30 4.55
CA ILE A 716 -48.25 6.47 5.43
C ILE A 716 -47.29 5.56 4.64
N GLU A 717 -47.59 5.23 3.39
CA GLU A 717 -46.68 4.48 2.49
C GLU A 717 -45.34 5.20 2.26
N GLN A 718 -45.29 6.53 2.42
CA GLN A 718 -44.09 7.33 2.23
C GLN A 718 -43.36 7.66 3.54
N LEU A 719 -43.91 7.27 4.70
CA LEU A 719 -43.30 7.53 6.00
C LEU A 719 -41.96 6.80 6.12
N SER A 720 -40.88 7.48 6.47
CA SER A 720 -39.60 6.84 6.82
C SER A 720 -39.15 7.21 8.23
N LEU A 721 -38.57 6.24 8.92
CA LEU A 721 -37.85 6.43 10.16
C LEU A 721 -36.35 6.39 9.88
N VAL A 722 -35.67 7.46 10.24
CA VAL A 722 -34.21 7.56 10.20
C VAL A 722 -33.68 7.25 11.59
N TYR A 723 -32.84 6.22 11.70
CA TYR A 723 -32.17 5.84 12.94
C TYR A 723 -30.75 6.43 12.98
N SER A 724 -30.44 7.19 14.02
CA SER A 724 -29.14 7.81 14.26
C SER A 724 -28.42 7.09 15.40
N GLY A 725 -27.80 5.96 15.10
CA GLY A 725 -27.06 5.15 16.06
C GLY A 725 -25.57 5.50 16.17
N GLU A 726 -24.89 4.97 17.20
CA GLU A 726 -23.45 5.08 17.38
C GLU A 726 -22.68 4.44 16.20
N GLY A 727 -21.63 5.11 15.73
CA GLY A 727 -20.87 4.69 14.54
C GLY A 727 -20.31 3.27 14.62
N MET A 728 -19.99 2.76 15.82
CA MET A 728 -19.55 1.37 16.03
C MET A 728 -20.56 0.34 15.52
N PHE A 729 -21.86 0.63 15.62
CA PHE A 729 -22.90 -0.27 15.17
C PHE A 729 -23.10 -0.26 13.66
N ALA A 730 -22.58 0.73 12.93
CA ALA A 730 -22.78 0.85 11.48
C ALA A 730 -22.27 -0.37 10.70
N SER A 731 -21.31 -1.10 11.28
CA SER A 731 -20.78 -2.36 10.76
C SER A 731 -21.72 -3.56 10.96
N ILE A 732 -22.65 -3.52 11.93
CA ILE A 732 -23.60 -4.59 12.29
C ILE A 732 -25.01 -4.25 11.82
N ILE A 733 -25.40 -2.99 11.95
CA ILE A 733 -26.67 -2.40 11.57
C ILE A 733 -26.41 -1.56 10.33
N THR A 734 -26.57 -2.17 9.17
CA THR A 734 -26.29 -1.54 7.87
C THR A 734 -27.50 -0.76 7.37
N GLU A 735 -27.27 0.22 6.50
CA GLU A 735 -28.36 0.98 5.86
C GLU A 735 -29.33 0.07 5.09
N GLN A 736 -28.82 -0.98 4.45
CA GLN A 736 -29.64 -1.95 3.74
C GLN A 736 -30.61 -2.66 4.70
N GLN A 737 -30.14 -3.02 5.90
CA GLN A 737 -31.00 -3.63 6.93
C GLN A 737 -32.02 -2.63 7.45
N LEU A 738 -31.64 -1.36 7.68
CA LEU A 738 -32.56 -0.31 8.11
C LEU A 738 -33.65 0.00 7.06
N LYS A 739 -33.35 -0.16 5.76
CA LYS A 739 -34.36 -0.09 4.69
C LYS A 739 -35.38 -1.22 4.84
N SER A 740 -34.94 -2.46 5.06
CA SER A 740 -35.87 -3.58 5.30
C SER A 740 -36.71 -3.39 6.57
N TYR A 741 -36.13 -2.84 7.64
CA TYR A 741 -36.90 -2.46 8.83
C TYR A 741 -37.95 -1.38 8.54
N ASN A 742 -37.62 -0.36 7.75
CA ASN A 742 -38.55 0.68 7.33
C ASN A 742 -39.73 0.11 6.51
N GLU A 743 -39.46 -0.81 5.58
CA GLU A 743 -40.50 -1.49 4.81
C GLU A 743 -41.44 -2.30 5.74
N ALA A 744 -40.87 -3.03 6.69
CA ALA A 744 -41.64 -3.76 7.70
C ALA A 744 -42.52 -2.82 8.54
N PHE A 745 -41.96 -1.69 8.99
CA PHE A 745 -42.67 -0.69 9.78
C PHE A 745 -43.85 -0.09 9.01
N ARG A 746 -43.63 0.37 7.77
CA ARG A 746 -44.71 0.93 6.92
C ARG A 746 -45.85 -0.03 6.74
N MET A 747 -45.55 -1.26 6.33
CA MET A 747 -46.56 -2.28 6.09
C MET A 747 -47.39 -2.56 7.35
N ARG A 748 -46.73 -2.65 8.50
CA ARG A 748 -47.42 -2.90 9.76
C ARG A 748 -48.23 -1.70 10.25
N LEU A 749 -47.69 -0.50 10.13
CA LEU A 749 -48.42 0.70 10.50
C LEU A 749 -49.68 0.87 9.63
N GLN A 750 -49.59 0.58 8.32
CA GLN A 750 -50.76 0.55 7.43
C GLN A 750 -51.82 -0.45 7.87
N LEU A 751 -51.40 -1.64 8.31
CA LEU A 751 -52.31 -2.66 8.84
C LEU A 751 -53.05 -2.13 10.08
N HIS A 752 -52.33 -1.53 11.04
CA HIS A 752 -52.91 -0.94 12.25
C HIS A 752 -53.86 0.22 11.93
N VAL A 753 -53.46 1.15 11.06
CA VAL A 753 -54.30 2.30 10.65
C VAL A 753 -55.58 1.84 9.95
N THR A 754 -55.46 0.83 9.09
CA THR A 754 -56.61 0.28 8.36
C THR A 754 -57.60 -0.40 9.31
N VAL A 755 -57.12 -1.16 10.28
CA VAL A 755 -57.97 -1.75 11.32
C VAL A 755 -58.62 -0.67 12.18
N HIS A 756 -57.85 0.33 12.62
CA HIS A 756 -58.38 1.46 13.39
C HIS A 756 -59.50 2.18 12.64
N ARG A 757 -59.30 2.50 11.36
CA ARG A 757 -60.31 3.11 10.48
C ARG A 757 -61.59 2.30 10.39
N LEU A 758 -61.46 0.99 10.21
CA LEU A 758 -62.62 0.10 10.14
C LEU A 758 -63.36 0.03 11.47
N GLN A 759 -62.66 0.05 12.61
CA GLN A 759 -63.27 0.00 13.94
C GLN A 759 -63.95 1.31 14.36
N GLN A 760 -63.47 2.45 13.86
CA GLN A 760 -64.04 3.79 14.15
C GLN A 760 -65.25 4.15 13.27
N LEU A 761 -65.73 3.24 12.41
CA LEU A 761 -66.91 3.49 11.59
C LEU A 761 -68.18 3.57 12.46
N PRO A 762 -69.02 4.61 12.29
CA PRO A 762 -70.23 4.78 13.08
C PRO A 762 -71.30 3.75 12.71
N GLN A 763 -72.21 3.46 13.65
CA GLN A 763 -73.35 2.59 13.39
C GLN A 763 -74.32 3.24 12.38
N LEU A 764 -74.66 2.51 11.31
CA LEU A 764 -75.59 2.96 10.29
C LEU A 764 -77.04 2.72 10.77
N ASN A 765 -77.79 3.79 11.01
CA ASN A 765 -79.17 3.75 11.53
C ASN A 765 -80.26 3.70 10.42
N GLY A 766 -79.95 3.15 9.23
CA GLY A 766 -80.85 3.08 8.07
C GLY A 766 -81.22 1.66 7.63
N ASP A 767 -81.81 1.52 6.44
CA ASP A 767 -82.32 0.26 5.85
C ASP A 767 -81.48 -0.99 6.21
N HIS A 768 -82.11 -1.92 6.94
CA HIS A 768 -81.44 -3.02 7.63
C HIS A 768 -80.61 -3.91 6.69
N ALA A 769 -81.03 -4.10 5.43
CA ALA A 769 -80.36 -5.01 4.51
C ALA A 769 -78.97 -4.52 4.06
N VAL A 770 -78.81 -3.22 3.80
CA VAL A 770 -77.54 -2.62 3.34
C VAL A 770 -76.57 -2.51 4.52
N ALA A 771 -77.07 -2.03 5.66
CA ALA A 771 -76.29 -1.89 6.89
C ALA A 771 -75.77 -3.25 7.39
N GLU A 772 -76.61 -4.29 7.36
CA GLU A 772 -76.21 -5.65 7.72
C GLU A 772 -75.16 -6.20 6.74
N SER A 773 -75.34 -5.99 5.44
CA SER A 773 -74.40 -6.49 4.43
C SER A 773 -73.01 -5.84 4.53
N LEU A 774 -72.95 -4.52 4.76
CA LEU A 774 -71.70 -3.80 5.00
C LEU A 774 -71.03 -4.23 6.31
N SER A 775 -71.80 -4.40 7.38
CA SER A 775 -71.29 -4.88 8.68
C SER A 775 -70.70 -6.29 8.58
N GLN A 776 -71.35 -7.18 7.82
CA GLN A 776 -70.82 -8.53 7.56
C GLN A 776 -69.52 -8.49 6.73
N LEU A 777 -69.42 -7.60 5.73
CA LEU A 777 -68.19 -7.43 4.96
C LEU A 777 -67.06 -6.85 5.82
N GLN A 778 -67.33 -5.81 6.61
CA GLN A 778 -66.41 -5.22 7.56
C GLN A 778 -65.87 -6.27 8.54
N ALA A 779 -66.73 -7.09 9.15
CA ALA A 779 -66.31 -8.17 10.05
C ALA A 779 -65.44 -9.22 9.33
N THR A 780 -65.76 -9.57 8.08
CA THR A 780 -64.98 -10.52 7.29
C THR A 780 -63.58 -9.97 6.96
N VAL A 781 -63.50 -8.69 6.58
CA VAL A 781 -62.24 -7.99 6.29
C VAL A 781 -61.40 -7.82 7.56
N LEU A 782 -62.00 -7.44 8.69
CA LEU A 782 -61.32 -7.35 9.98
C LEU A 782 -60.71 -8.69 10.39
N LYS A 783 -61.47 -9.79 10.32
CA LYS A 783 -60.98 -11.14 10.63
C LYS A 783 -59.83 -11.57 9.69
N ALA A 784 -59.82 -11.09 8.45
CA ALA A 784 -58.74 -11.32 7.50
C ALA A 784 -57.46 -10.57 7.86
N LEU A 785 -57.62 -9.29 8.23
CA LEU A 785 -56.52 -8.42 8.65
C LEU A 785 -55.92 -8.92 9.98
N GLU A 786 -56.74 -9.36 10.93
CA GLU A 786 -56.33 -9.91 12.23
C GLU A 786 -55.36 -11.09 12.08
N LYS A 787 -55.56 -11.97 11.08
CA LYS A 787 -54.65 -13.09 10.82
C LYS A 787 -53.22 -12.65 10.44
N GLN A 788 -53.05 -11.42 9.94
CA GLN A 788 -51.76 -10.87 9.53
C GLN A 788 -50.93 -10.34 10.72
N PHE A 789 -51.52 -10.17 11.91
CA PHE A 789 -50.78 -9.76 13.13
C PHE A 789 -50.08 -10.93 13.85
N ARG A 790 -49.96 -12.11 13.24
CA ARG A 790 -49.32 -13.28 13.88
C ARG A 790 -47.80 -13.09 14.02
N MET A 791 -47.36 -12.67 15.20
CA MET A 791 -45.94 -12.34 15.48
C MET A 791 -45.11 -13.46 16.13
N GLN A 792 -45.69 -14.63 16.38
CA GLN A 792 -44.98 -15.72 17.10
C GLN A 792 -43.65 -16.15 16.45
N PRO A 793 -43.54 -16.31 15.11
CA PRO A 793 -42.28 -16.67 14.46
C PRO A 793 -41.19 -15.60 14.67
N LEU A 794 -41.58 -14.32 14.57
CA LEU A 794 -40.68 -13.17 14.74
C LEU A 794 -40.23 -13.00 16.19
N LYS A 795 -41.12 -13.20 17.17
CA LYS A 795 -40.77 -13.18 18.60
C LYS A 795 -39.81 -14.33 18.95
N LYS A 796 -40.00 -15.52 18.37
CA LYS A 796 -39.08 -16.65 18.55
C LYS A 796 -37.71 -16.36 17.92
N ALA A 797 -37.68 -15.81 16.72
CA ALA A 797 -36.43 -15.44 16.05
C ALA A 797 -35.69 -14.32 16.80
N ALA A 798 -36.42 -13.36 17.37
CA ALA A 798 -35.88 -12.32 18.23
C ALA A 798 -35.17 -12.92 19.46
N ALA A 799 -35.81 -13.87 20.16
CA ALA A 799 -35.20 -14.55 21.29
C ALA A 799 -33.96 -15.38 20.90
N GLN A 800 -33.97 -16.01 19.72
CA GLN A 800 -32.81 -16.73 19.19
C GLN A 800 -31.64 -15.79 18.86
N LEU A 801 -31.93 -14.62 18.28
CA LEU A 801 -30.94 -13.58 18.06
C LEU A 801 -30.30 -13.15 19.38
N ASP A 802 -31.11 -12.84 20.39
CA ASP A 802 -30.62 -12.36 21.69
C ASP A 802 -29.69 -13.38 22.36
N GLU A 803 -30.02 -14.67 22.27
CA GLU A 803 -29.16 -15.73 22.79
C GLU A 803 -27.84 -15.87 22.00
N THR A 804 -27.90 -15.71 20.67
CA THR A 804 -26.72 -15.74 19.80
C THR A 804 -25.80 -14.55 20.05
N LEU A 805 -26.36 -13.36 20.26
CA LEU A 805 -25.61 -12.15 20.60
C LEU A 805 -24.86 -12.31 21.93
N ARG A 806 -25.46 -12.97 22.93
CA ARG A 806 -24.80 -13.25 24.21
C ARG A 806 -23.57 -14.14 24.06
N ARG A 807 -23.65 -15.17 23.20
CA ARG A 807 -22.59 -16.19 23.01
C ARG A 807 -21.51 -15.79 22.00
N SER A 808 -21.71 -14.73 21.23
CA SER A 808 -20.78 -14.33 20.18
C SER A 808 -19.49 -13.74 20.76
N GLU A 809 -18.34 -14.21 20.27
CA GLU A 809 -17.01 -13.71 20.66
C GLU A 809 -16.38 -12.82 19.60
N LYS A 810 -16.98 -12.74 18.40
CA LYS A 810 -16.47 -12.00 17.25
C LYS A 810 -17.51 -11.06 16.69
N GLN A 811 -17.06 -9.91 16.21
CA GLN A 811 -17.93 -8.95 15.53
C GLN A 811 -18.60 -9.55 14.29
N SER A 812 -17.90 -10.37 13.51
CA SER A 812 -18.48 -11.02 12.33
C SER A 812 -19.64 -11.95 12.68
N GLN A 813 -19.60 -12.63 13.83
CA GLN A 813 -20.71 -13.45 14.30
C GLN A 813 -21.93 -12.59 14.66
N LEU A 814 -21.72 -11.43 15.28
CA LEU A 814 -22.79 -10.46 15.57
C LEU A 814 -23.43 -9.94 14.27
N GLN A 815 -22.62 -9.64 13.25
CA GLN A 815 -23.08 -9.21 11.93
C GLN A 815 -23.95 -10.28 11.26
N THR A 816 -23.46 -11.52 11.21
CA THR A 816 -24.18 -12.65 10.62
C THR A 816 -25.49 -12.91 11.34
N ALA A 817 -25.48 -12.95 12.68
CA ALA A 817 -26.69 -13.19 13.47
C ALA A 817 -27.77 -12.13 13.21
N HIS A 818 -27.39 -10.85 13.18
CA HIS A 818 -28.35 -9.78 12.87
C HIS A 818 -28.86 -9.86 11.41
N LEU A 819 -27.98 -10.17 10.45
CA LEU A 819 -28.37 -10.35 9.05
C LEU A 819 -29.38 -11.50 8.87
N GLU A 820 -29.13 -12.64 9.51
CA GLU A 820 -30.03 -13.80 9.49
C GLU A 820 -31.42 -13.44 10.07
N PHE A 821 -31.46 -12.67 11.16
CA PHE A 821 -32.72 -12.17 11.72
C PHE A 821 -33.47 -11.28 10.72
N VAL A 822 -32.79 -10.32 10.08
CA VAL A 822 -33.42 -9.42 9.11
C VAL A 822 -33.94 -10.20 7.90
N GLN A 823 -33.20 -11.19 7.40
CA GLN A 823 -33.67 -12.07 6.32
C GLN A 823 -34.91 -12.88 6.72
N LEU A 824 -34.93 -13.41 7.95
CA LEU A 824 -36.09 -14.13 8.49
C LEU A 824 -37.29 -13.20 8.68
N MET A 825 -37.06 -11.95 9.10
CA MET A 825 -38.10 -10.94 9.23
C MET A 825 -38.72 -10.63 7.87
N THR A 826 -37.89 -10.33 6.87
CA THR A 826 -38.34 -10.00 5.51
C THR A 826 -39.14 -11.15 4.89
N SER A 827 -38.72 -12.41 5.10
CA SER A 827 -39.46 -13.58 4.62
C SER A 827 -40.76 -13.84 5.40
N SER A 828 -40.76 -13.68 6.73
CA SER A 828 -41.94 -13.90 7.58
C SER A 828 -43.04 -12.88 7.32
N LEU A 829 -42.66 -11.62 7.09
CA LEU A 829 -43.56 -10.54 6.69
C LEU A 829 -43.88 -10.55 5.19
N LYS A 830 -43.31 -11.51 4.45
CA LYS A 830 -43.49 -11.72 3.01
C LYS A 830 -43.18 -10.49 2.15
N LEU A 831 -42.23 -9.67 2.58
CA LEU A 831 -41.82 -8.42 1.91
C LEU A 831 -41.07 -8.66 0.58
N THR A 832 -40.65 -9.89 0.29
CA THR A 832 -39.93 -10.25 -0.94
C THR A 832 -40.74 -11.13 -1.89
N VAL A 833 -41.91 -11.61 -1.47
CA VAL A 833 -42.71 -12.57 -2.24
C VAL A 833 -43.86 -11.84 -2.93
N TYR A 834 -43.72 -11.65 -4.25
CA TYR A 834 -44.62 -10.86 -5.11
C TYR A 834 -46.10 -11.23 -4.95
N ARG A 835 -46.44 -12.53 -4.90
CA ARG A 835 -47.83 -13.00 -4.77
C ARG A 835 -48.50 -12.59 -3.45
N SER A 836 -47.77 -12.64 -2.35
CA SER A 836 -48.32 -12.33 -1.03
C SER A 836 -48.35 -10.83 -0.71
N GLN A 837 -47.46 -10.04 -1.31
CA GLN A 837 -47.61 -8.58 -1.31
C GLN A 837 -48.90 -8.18 -2.03
N HIS A 838 -49.23 -8.86 -3.13
CA HIS A 838 -50.47 -8.66 -3.86
C HIS A 838 -51.71 -8.99 -2.99
N GLU A 839 -51.70 -10.12 -2.27
CA GLU A 839 -52.81 -10.50 -1.37
C GLU A 839 -53.04 -9.48 -0.24
N LEU A 840 -51.98 -9.00 0.41
CA LEU A 840 -52.10 -8.00 1.47
C LEU A 840 -52.55 -6.65 0.91
N HIS A 841 -52.00 -6.24 -0.24
CA HIS A 841 -52.38 -5.00 -0.90
C HIS A 841 -53.85 -5.02 -1.38
N GLU A 842 -54.31 -6.13 -1.93
CA GLU A 842 -55.73 -6.36 -2.25
C GLU A 842 -56.59 -6.24 -1.00
N LEU A 843 -56.18 -6.84 0.12
CA LEU A 843 -56.92 -6.79 1.37
C LEU A 843 -56.99 -5.36 1.94
N LEU A 844 -55.89 -4.61 1.92
CA LEU A 844 -55.85 -3.19 2.32
C LEU A 844 -56.71 -2.32 1.40
N THR A 845 -56.72 -2.61 0.09
CA THR A 845 -57.57 -1.92 -0.89
C THR A 845 -59.04 -2.21 -0.65
N MET A 846 -59.40 -3.46 -0.36
CA MET A 846 -60.76 -3.83 0.03
C MET A 846 -61.22 -3.11 1.29
N ALA A 847 -60.35 -2.99 2.29
CA ALA A 847 -60.65 -2.22 3.49
C ALA A 847 -60.89 -0.73 3.19
N ARG A 848 -60.08 -0.11 2.32
CA ARG A 848 -60.31 1.27 1.84
C ARG A 848 -61.67 1.40 1.14
N ILE A 849 -62.03 0.45 0.27
CA ILE A 849 -63.33 0.42 -0.41
C ILE A 849 -64.46 0.33 0.61
N VAL A 850 -64.35 -0.53 1.63
CA VAL A 850 -65.36 -0.65 2.71
C VAL A 850 -65.57 0.70 3.41
N VAL A 851 -64.49 1.38 3.80
CA VAL A 851 -64.58 2.71 4.44
C VAL A 851 -65.27 3.72 3.52
N CYS A 852 -64.90 3.77 2.24
CA CYS A 852 -65.52 4.69 1.27
C CYS A 852 -67.00 4.42 1.06
N LEU A 853 -67.39 3.15 0.89
CA LEU A 853 -68.79 2.74 0.76
C LEU A 853 -69.57 3.10 2.02
N TRP A 854 -69.00 2.86 3.20
CA TRP A 854 -69.62 3.17 4.49
C TRP A 854 -69.91 4.66 4.62
N ARG A 855 -68.91 5.52 4.39
CA ARG A 855 -69.06 6.98 4.45
C ARG A 855 -70.08 7.50 3.43
N ARG A 856 -70.12 6.90 2.23
CA ARG A 856 -71.10 7.28 1.21
C ARG A 856 -72.53 6.89 1.59
N VAL A 857 -72.72 5.71 2.17
CA VAL A 857 -74.03 5.26 2.69
C VAL A 857 -74.47 6.10 3.90
N GLU A 858 -73.55 6.41 4.82
CA GLU A 858 -73.78 7.33 5.94
C GLU A 858 -74.28 8.70 5.45
N TYR A 859 -73.59 9.28 4.46
CA TYR A 859 -74.01 10.54 3.85
C TYR A 859 -75.41 10.46 3.23
N ILE A 860 -75.72 9.38 2.49
CA ILE A 860 -77.04 9.18 1.87
C ILE A 860 -78.13 9.08 2.95
N TYR A 861 -77.90 8.33 4.04
CA TYR A 861 -78.87 8.24 5.14
C TYR A 861 -79.07 9.58 5.85
N PHE A 862 -78.00 10.34 6.08
CA PHE A 862 -78.09 11.66 6.70
C PHE A 862 -78.90 12.64 5.83
N TYR A 863 -78.62 12.70 4.52
CA TYR A 863 -79.30 13.62 3.60
C TYR A 863 -80.77 13.25 3.34
N ASN A 864 -81.07 11.94 3.23
CA ASN A 864 -82.44 11.46 3.04
C ASN A 864 -83.34 11.68 4.28
N MET A 865 -82.77 11.85 5.48
CA MET A 865 -83.52 12.17 6.71
C MET A 865 -83.84 13.67 6.86
N THR A 866 -83.13 14.55 6.15
CA THR A 866 -83.24 16.01 6.30
C THR A 866 -84.07 16.71 5.22
N ALA A 867 -84.42 16.05 4.11
CA ALA A 867 -85.17 16.63 3.01
C ALA A 867 -86.68 16.38 3.16
N ASN A 868 -87.41 17.40 3.63
CA ASN A 868 -88.88 17.39 3.79
C ASN A 868 -89.58 18.33 2.78
N GLN A 869 -88.98 18.63 1.62
CA GLN A 869 -89.59 19.52 0.62
C GLN A 869 -89.58 18.93 -0.80
N GLU A 870 -90.71 18.30 -1.15
CA GLU A 870 -90.99 17.66 -2.44
C GLU A 870 -90.74 18.59 -3.65
N SER A 871 -89.67 18.32 -4.40
CA SER A 871 -89.51 18.74 -5.79
C SER A 871 -89.28 17.53 -6.71
N ASP A 872 -89.65 17.62 -7.98
CA ASP A 872 -89.51 16.54 -8.98
C ASP A 872 -88.04 16.06 -9.15
N TYR A 873 -87.07 16.93 -8.85
CA TYR A 873 -85.64 16.62 -8.83
C TYR A 873 -85.22 15.76 -7.62
N GLU A 874 -85.85 15.96 -6.46
CA GLU A 874 -85.60 15.14 -5.26
C GLU A 874 -86.10 13.71 -5.43
N ALA A 875 -87.21 13.50 -6.15
CA ALA A 875 -87.73 12.16 -6.45
C ALA A 875 -86.78 11.35 -7.35
N GLN A 876 -86.20 11.96 -8.38
CA GLN A 876 -85.18 11.32 -9.22
C GLN A 876 -83.88 11.06 -8.46
N TYR A 877 -83.48 11.98 -7.58
CA TYR A 877 -82.29 11.83 -6.73
C TYR A 877 -82.47 10.70 -5.70
N ALA A 878 -83.66 10.56 -5.11
CA ALA A 878 -84.00 9.47 -4.19
C ALA A 878 -84.01 8.10 -4.90
N LEU A 879 -84.53 8.02 -6.13
CA LEU A 879 -84.46 6.83 -6.98
C LEU A 879 -83.00 6.43 -7.29
N HIS A 880 -82.14 7.40 -7.59
CA HIS A 880 -80.72 7.16 -7.83
C HIS A 880 -79.98 6.68 -6.56
N ASN A 881 -80.30 7.27 -5.40
CA ASN A 881 -79.78 6.82 -4.10
C ASN A 881 -80.21 5.39 -3.76
N MET A 882 -81.47 5.03 -4.02
CA MET A 882 -81.96 3.66 -3.82
C MET A 882 -81.29 2.65 -4.77
N ALA A 883 -81.13 3.00 -6.05
CA ALA A 883 -80.40 2.16 -7.00
C ALA A 883 -78.93 1.95 -6.57
N TYR A 884 -78.29 3.01 -6.04
CA TYR A 884 -76.95 2.92 -5.47
C TYR A 884 -76.91 1.98 -4.26
N LEU A 885 -77.83 2.10 -3.29
CA LEU A 885 -77.89 1.21 -2.10
C LEU A 885 -78.08 -0.27 -2.46
N ILE A 886 -78.91 -0.58 -3.47
CA ILE A 886 -79.07 -1.93 -4.01
C ILE A 886 -77.75 -2.43 -4.63
N SER A 887 -77.08 -1.57 -5.40
CA SER A 887 -75.78 -1.90 -5.99
C SER A 887 -74.69 -2.16 -4.95
N VAL A 888 -74.69 -1.41 -3.83
CA VAL A 888 -73.77 -1.62 -2.71
C VAL A 888 -74.01 -3.00 -2.10
N THR A 889 -75.26 -3.39 -1.86
CA THR A 889 -75.61 -4.72 -1.30
C THR A 889 -75.19 -5.87 -2.21
N ALA A 890 -75.28 -5.69 -3.53
CA ALA A 890 -74.79 -6.68 -4.49
C ALA A 890 -73.25 -6.74 -4.51
N ALA A 891 -72.59 -5.58 -4.49
CA ALA A 891 -71.14 -5.45 -4.48
C ALA A 891 -70.51 -6.04 -3.21
N THR A 892 -71.08 -5.78 -2.03
CA THR A 892 -70.60 -6.33 -0.76
C THR A 892 -70.68 -7.86 -0.73
N LYS A 893 -71.77 -8.43 -1.23
CA LYS A 893 -71.93 -9.89 -1.39
C LYS A 893 -70.90 -10.46 -2.36
N ALA A 894 -70.66 -9.81 -3.49
CA ALA A 894 -69.66 -10.24 -4.47
C ALA A 894 -68.23 -10.17 -3.89
N MET A 895 -67.88 -9.09 -3.17
CA MET A 895 -66.57 -8.91 -2.55
C MET A 895 -66.23 -10.00 -1.54
N ARG A 896 -67.21 -10.48 -0.76
CA ARG A 896 -67.00 -11.59 0.20
C ARG A 896 -66.62 -12.91 -0.48
N CYS A 897 -66.91 -13.06 -1.77
CA CYS A 897 -66.56 -14.23 -2.57
C CYS A 897 -65.18 -14.12 -3.25
N LEU A 898 -64.52 -12.96 -3.18
CA LEU A 898 -63.19 -12.73 -3.74
C LEU A 898 -62.09 -13.23 -2.82
N HIS A 899 -60.97 -13.67 -3.41
CA HIS A 899 -59.74 -13.92 -2.66
C HIS A 899 -59.17 -12.55 -2.20
N PRO A 900 -58.67 -12.39 -0.95
CA PRO A 900 -58.39 -13.39 0.08
C PRO A 900 -59.52 -13.63 1.12
N LEU A 901 -60.72 -13.06 0.94
CA LEU A 901 -61.83 -13.21 1.89
C LEU A 901 -62.54 -14.57 1.78
N LYS A 902 -62.46 -15.22 0.61
CA LYS A 902 -63.09 -16.51 0.30
C LYS A 902 -62.74 -17.64 1.29
N ASP A 903 -61.54 -17.63 1.85
CA ASP A 903 -61.06 -18.65 2.80
C ASP A 903 -61.46 -18.38 4.26
N ILE A 904 -62.14 -17.27 4.53
CA ILE A 904 -62.64 -16.88 5.86
C ILE A 904 -64.14 -17.08 5.97
N VAL A 905 -64.83 -17.04 4.82
CA VAL A 905 -66.28 -17.25 4.68
C VAL A 905 -66.63 -18.75 4.62
N LYS A 906 -65.68 -19.60 4.19
CA LYS A 906 -65.73 -21.06 4.37
C LYS A 906 -65.38 -21.45 5.80
#